data_AF-A0A8C4V9M6-F1
#
_entry.id   AF-A0A8C4V9M6-F1
#
_cell.length_a   1.000
_cell.length_b   1.000
_cell.length_c   1.000
_cell.angle_alpha   90.00
_cell.angle_beta   90.00
_cell.angle_gamma   90.00
#
_symmetry.space_group_name_H-M   'P 1'
#
loop_
_entity.id
_entity.type
_entity.pdbx_description
1 polymer ?
#
loop_
_entity_poly.entity_id
_entity_poly.type
_entity_poly.pdbx_seq_one_letter_code
_entity_poly.pdbx_strand_id
1 'polypeptide(L)'
;MAAFPWHARSRNYVSESEVCKLESVPLDFGDYHPLKPITVTESKTKKMNRKGSTSSTSSSSSSSVMDPLSSVLDGTDPLSLFAAAADPVTTTATMDSTRKKRDKDDSSAVGSDFEPWSSKRGEILSRYTTTEKLSINLYMGSEKGKATTTGSAVSEKVRTRLEELDDLEEGSQKELLNLTQQDYMNRIEELNQSLKDAWSSDQKVKALKIVIQCSKLLSDTTVIQFYPSKFVLITDILDTFGKSVTISGLLFFLPDNFSPEIVNDTAKETCLNWFFKIASIRELIPRFYVEAAILKCNKFLSKTGISECLPRLTSMIRGIGDPLVAVYARAYLCRVGMEVAPQLKESLNKNFFDFLLTFKQIHGDTVQNQLVVQCVEIPLYLTLYSPAIDWILQCIAYHAPEDYINCAEVWVEYTCRHFTKREVNTVLADVIKHMTPDRAFEDAYPQLQSIIQKVITYIYDFSLLFSVEKFLPFLDMFQKESVRVEVCKCIMESFIKHQQESTKDPVILNALLHICKTMHDSVNALTLEDEKRMLAALINGFIKMVSFGRDFEQQLSFYVEARSMFCNLEPVLVQLIHSVNQLAMETRKVMKGNHSRKTAAFVRACVAFCFITIPSLSGIFTRLNLYLHSGQVALANQCLSQADAFFKAAVSLVPEVPKMISVDGKMRPSDAFLLEFLCNFFSTLLVVPDHPEQGVLFLVRGLLNVIQDYTWEDNNDDKVRIYTNVLHLLSAMTQETYIYHVDKVDSNDTLYGGDSKFLAEINKLCETVIAQILDHLKTLGKEETLKRQSQLALYFFNTILAHGDLRNNKLNQLSVNLWNLAQKHGFADTKTMVKTLEYIKRQSKQPGMSHLTDLALRLPLQSRT
;
A
#
# COMPACT_ATOMS: atom_id res chain seq x y z
N MET A 1 -50.15 -36.79 32.62
CA MET A 1 -50.59 -35.88 31.55
C MET A 1 -50.97 -36.72 30.34
N ALA A 2 -52.04 -36.41 29.62
CA ALA A 2 -52.36 -37.13 28.39
C ALA A 2 -51.25 -36.89 27.36
N ALA A 3 -50.65 -37.95 26.81
CA ALA A 3 -49.74 -37.84 25.69
C ALA A 3 -50.52 -37.36 24.44
N PHE A 4 -50.04 -36.30 23.80
CA PHE A 4 -50.61 -35.76 22.56
C PHE A 4 -49.77 -36.25 21.39
N PRO A 5 -50.16 -37.35 20.71
CA PRO A 5 -49.36 -37.91 19.65
C PRO A 5 -49.33 -36.94 18.46
N TRP A 6 -48.14 -36.49 18.09
CA TRP A 6 -47.95 -35.66 16.91
C TRP A 6 -48.19 -36.50 15.65
N HIS A 7 -48.88 -35.90 14.70
CA HIS A 7 -49.08 -36.43 13.37
C HIS A 7 -48.76 -35.27 12.45
N ALA A 8 -47.66 -35.35 11.73
CA ALA A 8 -47.29 -34.32 10.79
C ALA A 8 -48.23 -34.37 9.57
N ARG A 9 -48.61 -33.21 9.05
CA ARG A 9 -49.35 -33.10 7.80
C ARG A 9 -48.43 -33.46 6.65
N SER A 10 -48.85 -34.41 5.82
CA SER A 10 -48.19 -34.68 4.54
C SER A 10 -48.31 -33.45 3.63
N ARG A 11 -47.19 -33.01 3.06
CA ARG A 11 -47.10 -31.91 2.11
C ARG A 11 -46.48 -32.41 0.82
N ASN A 12 -47.06 -32.00 -0.30
CA ASN A 12 -46.48 -32.22 -1.61
C ASN A 12 -45.87 -30.90 -2.08
N TYR A 13 -44.58 -30.72 -1.79
CA TYR A 13 -43.86 -29.49 -2.09
C TYR A 13 -43.81 -29.15 -3.57
N VAL A 14 -43.87 -30.14 -4.46
CA VAL A 14 -43.93 -29.92 -5.92
C VAL A 14 -45.24 -29.24 -6.29
N SER A 15 -46.37 -29.80 -5.83
CA SER A 15 -47.69 -29.22 -6.09
C SER A 15 -47.87 -27.85 -5.42
N GLU A 16 -47.34 -27.66 -4.20
CA GLU A 16 -47.41 -26.37 -3.50
C GLU A 16 -46.56 -25.31 -4.21
N SER A 17 -45.36 -25.69 -4.71
CA SER A 17 -44.52 -24.80 -5.51
C SER A 17 -45.24 -24.36 -6.79
N GLU A 18 -45.92 -25.28 -7.48
CA GLU A 18 -46.69 -24.97 -8.69
C GLU A 18 -47.87 -24.04 -8.42
N VAL A 19 -48.58 -24.21 -7.30
CA VAL A 19 -49.69 -23.34 -6.88
C VAL A 19 -49.19 -21.96 -6.44
N CYS A 20 -47.97 -21.87 -5.91
CA CYS A 20 -47.33 -20.62 -5.49
C CYS A 20 -46.49 -19.95 -6.59
N LYS A 21 -46.34 -20.56 -7.78
CA LYS A 21 -45.74 -19.88 -8.94
C LYS A 21 -46.64 -18.69 -9.30
N LEU A 22 -46.11 -17.49 -9.16
CA LEU A 22 -46.69 -16.31 -9.80
C LEU A 22 -46.74 -16.58 -11.32
N GLU A 23 -47.85 -16.21 -11.98
CA GLU A 23 -47.92 -16.20 -13.44
C GLU A 23 -46.68 -15.49 -13.98
N SER A 24 -45.89 -16.20 -14.78
CA SER A 24 -44.75 -15.60 -15.47
C SER A 24 -45.30 -14.64 -16.52
N VAL A 25 -45.44 -13.37 -16.17
CA VAL A 25 -45.61 -12.31 -17.17
C VAL A 25 -44.30 -12.24 -17.95
N PRO A 26 -44.29 -12.44 -19.27
CA PRO A 26 -43.09 -12.23 -20.07
C PRO A 26 -42.70 -10.76 -19.93
N LEU A 27 -41.56 -10.49 -19.29
CA LEU A 27 -40.94 -9.18 -19.38
C LEU A 27 -40.30 -9.11 -20.76
N ASP A 28 -40.91 -8.35 -21.67
CA ASP A 28 -40.21 -7.85 -22.84
C ASP A 28 -39.00 -7.05 -22.32
N PHE A 29 -37.79 -7.54 -22.58
CA PHE A 29 -36.56 -6.85 -22.24
C PHE A 29 -36.38 -5.65 -23.18
N GLY A 30 -37.12 -4.58 -22.88
CA GLY A 30 -37.03 -3.27 -23.52
C GLY A 30 -37.07 -2.19 -22.45
N ASP A 31 -35.89 -1.71 -22.08
CA ASP A 31 -35.64 -0.38 -21.50
C ASP A 31 -36.53 0.10 -20.34
N TYR A 32 -36.44 -0.53 -19.15
CA TYR A 32 -36.40 0.19 -17.86
C TYR A 32 -36.07 -0.79 -16.72
N HIS A 33 -34.97 -0.57 -16.01
CA HIS A 33 -34.65 -1.31 -14.78
C HIS A 33 -34.77 -0.35 -13.58
N PRO A 34 -35.59 -0.63 -12.56
CA PRO A 34 -35.95 0.30 -11.47
C PRO A 34 -34.81 0.62 -10.48
N LEU A 35 -33.57 0.25 -10.78
CA LEU A 35 -32.37 0.51 -9.97
C LEU A 35 -31.20 1.08 -10.79
N LYS A 36 -31.44 1.65 -11.97
CA LYS A 36 -30.40 2.47 -12.62
C LYS A 36 -30.33 3.85 -11.94
N PRO A 37 -29.16 4.30 -11.48
CA PRO A 37 -28.99 5.67 -10.97
C PRO A 37 -29.30 6.67 -12.09
N ILE A 38 -30.10 7.69 -11.77
CA ILE A 38 -30.51 8.74 -12.70
C ILE A 38 -29.30 9.65 -12.96
N THR A 39 -28.54 9.38 -14.01
CA THR A 39 -27.57 10.34 -14.57
C THR A 39 -28.28 11.25 -15.57
N VAL A 40 -28.50 12.50 -15.18
CA VAL A 40 -28.96 13.57 -16.06
C VAL A 40 -27.80 13.92 -17.01
N THR A 41 -27.95 13.61 -18.29
CA THR A 41 -27.09 14.15 -19.35
C THR A 41 -27.97 14.69 -20.48
N GLU A 42 -27.77 15.97 -20.77
CA GLU A 42 -28.47 16.70 -21.83
C GLU A 42 -28.19 16.09 -23.21
N SER A 43 -29.26 15.98 -24.00
CA SER A 43 -29.26 15.37 -25.32
C SER A 43 -28.92 16.40 -26.41
N LYS A 44 -27.88 16.12 -27.19
CA LYS A 44 -27.73 16.65 -28.56
C LYS A 44 -27.88 15.53 -29.58
N THR A 45 -28.57 15.86 -30.65
CA THR A 45 -29.29 14.99 -31.59
C THR A 45 -28.47 14.59 -32.83
N LYS A 46 -28.92 13.50 -33.47
CA LYS A 46 -28.66 13.00 -34.85
C LYS A 46 -27.31 12.29 -35.07
N LYS A 47 -27.22 11.16 -35.80
CA LYS A 47 -27.95 10.74 -37.02
C LYS A 47 -27.85 9.21 -37.25
N MET A 48 -28.81 8.71 -38.02
CA MET A 48 -29.16 7.33 -38.36
C MET A 48 -28.32 6.68 -39.49
N ASN A 49 -28.03 5.36 -39.43
CA ASN A 49 -28.17 4.44 -40.59
C ASN A 49 -28.04 2.92 -40.28
N ARG A 50 -29.15 2.20 -40.56
CA ARG A 50 -29.35 0.94 -41.33
C ARG A 50 -28.48 -0.34 -41.14
N LYS A 51 -29.18 -1.36 -40.60
CA LYS A 51 -29.32 -2.82 -40.92
C LYS A 51 -28.29 -3.53 -41.84
N GLY A 52 -27.89 -4.74 -41.43
CA GLY A 52 -27.55 -5.85 -42.34
C GLY A 52 -26.72 -6.99 -41.71
N SER A 53 -27.29 -8.19 -41.68
CA SER A 53 -26.85 -9.43 -41.01
C SER A 53 -25.64 -10.15 -41.64
N THR A 54 -24.93 -11.00 -40.87
CA THR A 54 -24.69 -12.46 -41.10
C THR A 54 -23.32 -12.99 -40.61
N SER A 55 -23.41 -14.03 -39.78
CA SER A 55 -22.59 -15.26 -39.64
C SER A 55 -21.09 -15.32 -40.01
N SER A 56 -20.31 -15.71 -38.99
CA SER A 56 -19.25 -16.75 -38.94
C SER A 56 -18.25 -16.91 -40.10
N THR A 57 -16.95 -16.91 -39.77
CA THR A 57 -16.12 -18.14 -39.80
C THR A 57 -14.74 -17.93 -39.17
N SER A 58 -14.28 -19.01 -38.55
CA SER A 58 -12.97 -19.30 -37.98
C SER A 58 -11.87 -19.45 -39.02
N SER A 59 -10.64 -19.11 -38.64
CA SER A 59 -9.44 -19.85 -39.08
C SER A 59 -8.34 -19.81 -38.01
N SER A 60 -8.00 -21.01 -37.58
CA SER A 60 -6.84 -21.42 -36.81
C SER A 60 -5.52 -21.25 -37.56
N SER A 61 -4.44 -20.97 -36.84
CA SER A 61 -3.09 -21.40 -37.23
C SER A 61 -2.30 -21.85 -35.99
N SER A 62 -2.04 -23.16 -35.97
CA SER A 62 -1.12 -23.87 -35.11
C SER A 62 0.34 -23.54 -35.44
N SER A 63 1.19 -23.41 -34.42
CA SER A 63 2.56 -23.92 -34.51
C SER A 63 3.00 -24.40 -33.13
N SER A 64 3.80 -25.46 -33.15
CA SER A 64 3.92 -26.48 -32.14
C SER A 64 5.35 -26.54 -31.60
N VAL A 65 5.47 -26.84 -30.31
CA VAL A 65 6.61 -27.45 -29.58
C VAL A 65 8.02 -26.87 -29.79
N MET A 66 8.57 -26.32 -28.70
CA MET A 66 9.84 -26.74 -28.10
C MET A 66 9.92 -26.30 -26.62
N ASP A 67 10.04 -27.29 -25.75
CA ASP A 67 10.43 -27.31 -24.33
C ASP A 67 11.23 -28.66 -24.22
N PRO A 68 12.19 -28.93 -23.30
CA PRO A 68 12.42 -28.24 -22.04
C PRO A 68 13.87 -28.18 -21.51
N LEU A 69 14.04 -27.48 -20.39
CA LEU A 69 14.90 -27.84 -19.25
C LEU A 69 16.12 -28.74 -19.52
N SER A 70 17.31 -28.13 -19.64
CA SER A 70 18.58 -28.82 -19.37
C SER A 70 19.61 -27.87 -18.73
N SER A 71 19.30 -27.32 -17.56
CA SER A 71 20.31 -26.89 -16.58
C SER A 71 19.65 -26.51 -15.24
N VAL A 72 18.97 -27.48 -14.62
CA VAL A 72 18.72 -27.46 -13.17
C VAL A 72 19.24 -28.78 -12.64
N LEU A 73 20.54 -28.79 -12.34
CA LEU A 73 21.22 -29.79 -11.51
C LEU A 73 22.53 -29.13 -11.06
N ASP A 74 22.41 -28.13 -10.19
CA ASP A 74 23.24 -28.07 -9.01
C ASP A 74 22.48 -27.28 -7.94
N GLY A 75 22.12 -28.01 -6.88
CA GLY A 75 21.32 -27.49 -5.80
C GLY A 75 22.11 -26.47 -4.99
N THR A 76 21.50 -25.33 -4.74
CA THR A 76 21.77 -24.53 -3.55
C THR A 76 20.47 -23.84 -3.11
N ASP A 77 20.15 -24.05 -1.85
CA ASP A 77 18.94 -23.67 -1.13
C ASP A 77 18.84 -22.13 -0.97
N PRO A 78 17.71 -21.48 -1.32
CA PRO A 78 17.55 -20.02 -1.22
C PRO A 78 17.54 -19.46 0.22
N LEU A 79 17.55 -20.31 1.26
CA LEU A 79 17.67 -19.88 2.65
C LEU A 79 19.10 -19.55 3.11
N SER A 80 20.12 -19.90 2.30
CA SER A 80 21.54 -19.76 2.68
C SER A 80 22.08 -18.33 2.53
N LEU A 81 21.36 -17.44 1.83
CA LEU A 81 21.74 -16.04 1.63
C LEU A 81 21.24 -15.09 2.73
N PHE A 82 20.31 -15.54 3.58
CA PHE A 82 19.76 -14.71 4.66
C PHE A 82 20.50 -14.88 6.00
N ALA A 83 21.29 -15.95 6.15
CA ALA A 83 21.95 -16.31 7.41
C ALA A 83 23.46 -15.96 7.48
N ALA A 84 24.07 -15.45 6.42
CA ALA A 84 25.53 -15.22 6.35
C ALA A 84 25.96 -13.75 6.65
N ALA A 85 25.15 -12.97 7.36
CA ALA A 85 25.50 -11.60 7.78
C ALA A 85 25.57 -11.41 9.31
N ALA A 86 25.61 -12.51 10.06
CA ALA A 86 25.77 -12.46 11.51
C ALA A 86 26.86 -13.46 11.93
N ASP A 87 28.09 -12.97 12.11
CA ASP A 87 29.00 -13.59 13.05
C ASP A 87 29.72 -12.53 13.90
N PRO A 88 30.02 -12.83 15.18
CA PRO A 88 30.34 -11.86 16.21
C PRO A 88 31.85 -11.64 16.30
N VAL A 89 32.30 -10.39 16.22
CA VAL A 89 33.69 -10.05 16.56
C VAL A 89 33.79 -9.86 18.08
N THR A 90 34.34 -10.88 18.72
CA THR A 90 35.01 -10.77 20.01
C THR A 90 36.31 -9.99 19.81
N THR A 91 36.34 -8.74 20.29
CA THR A 91 37.61 -8.06 20.61
C THR A 91 37.59 -7.66 22.07
N THR A 92 38.43 -8.37 22.82
CA THR A 92 38.88 -8.08 24.18
C THR A 92 39.41 -6.65 24.31
N ALA A 93 39.14 -6.09 25.49
CA ALA A 93 39.55 -4.80 26.02
C ALA A 93 40.93 -4.30 25.61
N THR A 94 41.01 -3.01 25.26
CA THR A 94 42.02 -2.08 25.78
C THR A 94 41.65 -0.63 25.46
N MET A 95 41.67 0.20 26.51
CA MET A 95 41.75 1.66 26.53
C MET A 95 40.49 2.50 26.30
N ASP A 96 39.74 2.56 27.39
CA ASP A 96 39.03 3.74 27.88
C ASP A 96 40.02 4.88 28.17
N SER A 97 40.20 5.87 27.26
CA SER A 97 40.74 7.21 27.58
C SER A 97 40.70 8.23 26.42
N THR A 98 39.56 8.51 25.80
CA THR A 98 39.45 9.68 24.87
C THR A 98 38.10 10.39 24.89
N ARG A 99 37.26 10.17 25.91
CA ARG A 99 35.92 10.80 26.01
C ARG A 99 35.91 12.23 26.59
N LYS A 100 37.03 12.94 26.58
CA LYS A 100 37.15 14.34 27.03
C LYS A 100 38.25 15.11 26.27
N LYS A 101 38.14 15.18 24.94
CA LYS A 101 38.89 16.18 24.13
C LYS A 101 38.38 16.23 22.68
N ARG A 102 37.13 16.63 22.47
CA ARG A 102 36.62 17.06 21.15
C ARG A 102 35.63 18.20 21.31
N ASP A 103 36.01 19.16 22.15
CA ASP A 103 35.53 20.52 22.02
C ASP A 103 36.78 21.35 21.75
N LYS A 104 36.73 22.13 20.67
CA LYS A 104 37.73 23.15 20.28
C LYS A 104 38.89 22.63 19.42
N ASP A 105 38.60 22.36 18.14
CA ASP A 105 39.51 22.69 17.04
C ASP A 105 38.67 23.04 15.79
N ASP A 106 38.40 24.33 15.61
CA ASP A 106 37.92 24.90 14.35
C ASP A 106 39.04 24.78 13.29
N SER A 107 39.20 23.60 12.69
CA SER A 107 40.07 23.45 11.52
C SER A 107 39.29 23.86 10.26
N SER A 108 39.72 24.96 9.64
CA SER A 108 39.15 25.58 8.45
C SER A 108 39.31 24.77 7.13
N ALA A 109 39.66 23.50 7.22
CA ALA A 109 39.95 22.62 6.09
C ALA A 109 39.04 21.40 6.09
N VAL A 110 38.57 21.04 4.90
CA VAL A 110 37.76 19.84 4.66
C VAL A 110 38.61 18.59 4.97
N GLY A 111 38.06 17.67 5.76
CA GLY A 111 38.69 16.43 6.19
C GLY A 111 38.87 15.40 5.05
N SER A 112 39.63 14.34 5.33
CA SER A 112 39.91 13.25 4.37
C SER A 112 38.69 12.38 4.02
N ASP A 113 37.58 12.58 4.73
CA ASP A 113 36.29 11.91 4.56
C ASP A 113 35.40 12.55 3.47
N PHE A 114 35.76 13.74 2.98
CA PHE A 114 35.09 14.39 1.86
C PHE A 114 35.66 13.94 0.51
N GLU A 115 34.80 13.50 -0.40
CA GLU A 115 35.21 13.13 -1.76
C GLU A 115 35.64 14.38 -2.54
N PRO A 116 36.89 14.46 -3.04
CA PRO A 116 37.37 15.64 -3.74
C PRO A 116 36.79 15.74 -5.15
N TRP A 117 36.63 16.97 -5.64
CA TRP A 117 36.10 17.24 -6.99
C TRP A 117 36.90 16.55 -8.11
N SER A 118 38.21 16.35 -7.88
CA SER A 118 39.09 15.63 -8.80
C SER A 118 38.65 14.19 -9.07
N SER A 119 37.98 13.54 -8.11
CA SER A 119 37.47 12.17 -8.29
C SER A 119 36.31 12.14 -9.29
N LYS A 120 35.38 13.10 -9.21
CA LYS A 120 34.20 13.19 -10.09
C LYS A 120 34.52 13.72 -11.49
N ARG A 121 35.60 14.49 -11.62
CA ARG A 121 36.08 15.04 -12.90
C ARG A 121 36.24 13.98 -13.99
N GLY A 122 36.89 12.85 -13.68
CA GLY A 122 37.15 11.80 -14.67
C GLY A 122 35.87 11.12 -15.17
N GLU A 123 34.90 10.93 -14.27
CA GLU A 123 33.60 10.35 -14.62
C GLU A 123 32.79 11.29 -15.52
N ILE A 124 32.76 12.59 -15.22
CA ILE A 124 32.03 13.57 -16.05
C ILE A 124 32.61 13.61 -17.47
N LEU A 125 33.94 13.69 -17.60
CA LEU A 125 34.60 13.76 -18.91
C LEU A 125 34.41 12.49 -19.75
N SER A 126 34.27 11.33 -19.12
CA SER A 126 34.03 10.05 -19.82
C SER A 126 32.55 9.83 -20.15
N ARG A 127 31.63 10.33 -19.33
CA ARG A 127 30.18 10.15 -19.52
C ARG A 127 29.57 11.16 -20.50
N TYR A 128 30.00 12.42 -20.46
CA TYR A 128 29.41 13.50 -21.25
C TYR A 128 30.31 13.87 -22.43
N THR A 129 30.35 12.98 -23.42
CA THR A 129 31.10 13.13 -24.66
C THR A 129 30.21 13.61 -25.81
N THR A 130 30.79 14.15 -26.88
CA THR A 130 30.02 14.55 -28.06
C THR A 130 30.76 14.25 -29.37
N THR A 131 30.01 13.88 -30.40
CA THR A 131 30.45 13.82 -31.80
C THR A 131 30.10 15.07 -32.59
N GLU A 132 29.36 16.00 -31.98
CA GLU A 132 28.97 17.25 -32.61
C GLU A 132 30.14 18.23 -32.70
N LYS A 133 30.04 19.15 -33.66
CA LYS A 133 31.05 20.14 -33.98
C LYS A 133 30.98 21.29 -32.97
N LEU A 134 32.03 21.45 -32.17
CA LEU A 134 32.14 22.48 -31.14
C LEU A 134 32.71 23.80 -31.70
N SER A 135 32.43 24.91 -31.04
CA SER A 135 33.00 26.22 -31.37
C SER A 135 33.58 26.93 -30.16
N ILE A 136 34.64 27.71 -30.39
CA ILE A 136 35.24 28.60 -29.40
C ILE A 136 35.28 30.01 -30.00
N ASN A 137 34.54 30.93 -29.40
CA ASN A 137 34.54 32.34 -29.78
C ASN A 137 35.39 33.13 -28.78
N LEU A 138 36.60 33.53 -29.19
CA LEU A 138 37.54 34.29 -28.38
C LEU A 138 37.70 35.70 -28.95
N TYR A 139 37.55 36.72 -28.10
CA TYR A 139 38.02 38.07 -28.39
C TYR A 139 39.46 38.18 -27.89
N MET A 140 40.43 38.06 -28.81
CA MET A 140 41.84 38.21 -28.50
C MET A 140 42.45 39.22 -29.48
N GLY A 141 42.96 40.34 -28.95
CA GLY A 141 43.68 41.34 -29.74
C GLY A 141 44.90 40.70 -30.40
N SER A 142 45.07 40.92 -31.71
CA SER A 142 46.19 40.37 -32.46
C SER A 142 47.46 41.21 -32.25
N GLU A 143 48.47 40.66 -31.58
CA GLU A 143 49.83 41.18 -31.74
C GLU A 143 50.47 40.49 -32.95
N LYS A 144 50.52 41.19 -34.10
CA LYS A 144 51.47 40.86 -35.17
C LYS A 144 52.74 41.67 -34.94
N GLY A 145 53.84 40.97 -34.68
CA GLY A 145 55.15 41.57 -34.49
C GLY A 145 55.60 42.43 -35.67
N LYS A 146 56.18 43.59 -35.37
CA LYS A 146 57.05 44.34 -36.27
C LYS A 146 58.29 44.82 -35.53
N ALA A 147 59.41 44.69 -36.23
CA ALA A 147 60.76 44.95 -35.77
C ALA A 147 61.02 46.44 -35.46
N THR A 148 61.90 46.64 -34.48
CA THR A 148 62.72 47.81 -34.13
C THR A 148 62.71 49.04 -35.04
N THR A 149 62.51 50.22 -34.45
CA THR A 149 63.41 51.38 -34.64
C THR A 149 63.41 52.30 -33.41
N THR A 150 64.59 52.80 -33.06
CA THR A 150 64.92 53.67 -31.91
C THR A 150 64.61 55.14 -32.17
N GLY A 151 64.00 55.87 -31.22
CA GLY A 151 64.05 57.34 -31.22
C GLY A 151 63.12 58.10 -30.26
N SER A 152 63.72 58.67 -29.20
CA SER A 152 63.38 59.93 -28.49
C SER A 152 62.09 60.07 -27.64
N ALA A 153 62.30 60.47 -26.39
CA ALA A 153 61.37 60.47 -25.28
C ALA A 153 60.37 61.66 -25.19
N VAL A 154 59.29 61.39 -24.45
CA VAL A 154 58.41 62.26 -23.64
C VAL A 154 57.07 62.71 -24.23
N SER A 155 56.84 62.77 -25.55
CA SER A 155 55.48 63.00 -26.10
C SER A 155 54.69 61.71 -26.40
N GLU A 156 55.32 60.55 -26.23
CA GLU A 156 54.75 59.24 -26.60
C GLU A 156 53.77 58.73 -25.53
N LYS A 157 54.07 58.81 -24.24
CA LYS A 157 53.26 58.18 -23.17
C LYS A 157 51.78 58.61 -23.09
N VAL A 158 51.44 59.81 -23.56
CA VAL A 158 50.04 60.27 -23.63
C VAL A 158 49.38 59.81 -24.93
N ARG A 159 50.14 59.78 -26.03
CA ARG A 159 49.68 59.29 -27.33
C ARG A 159 49.53 57.76 -27.34
N THR A 160 50.46 57.02 -26.76
CA THR A 160 50.38 55.56 -26.59
C THR A 160 49.21 55.17 -25.68
N ARG A 161 48.84 55.98 -24.67
CA ARG A 161 47.66 55.73 -23.84
C ARG A 161 46.33 56.10 -24.52
N LEU A 162 46.34 57.02 -25.48
CA LEU A 162 45.16 57.36 -26.29
C LEU A 162 44.99 56.38 -27.48
N GLU A 163 46.08 55.92 -28.09
CA GLU A 163 46.08 54.87 -29.11
C GLU A 163 45.73 53.49 -28.48
N GLU A 164 46.16 53.20 -27.24
CA GLU A 164 45.68 52.04 -26.45
C GLU A 164 44.20 52.14 -26.04
N LEU A 165 43.58 53.33 -26.10
CA LEU A 165 42.15 53.51 -25.88
C LEU A 165 41.33 53.40 -27.18
N ASP A 166 41.91 53.71 -28.34
CA ASP A 166 41.28 53.52 -29.66
C ASP A 166 41.36 52.04 -30.13
N ASP A 167 42.42 51.31 -29.77
CA ASP A 167 42.54 49.85 -29.98
C ASP A 167 41.61 48.99 -29.08
N LEU A 168 40.77 49.61 -28.24
CA LEU A 168 39.81 48.90 -27.39
C LEU A 168 38.52 48.49 -28.12
N GLU A 169 38.23 49.02 -29.31
CA GLU A 169 37.00 48.69 -30.05
C GLU A 169 37.19 47.78 -31.28
N GLU A 170 38.38 47.65 -31.86
CA GLU A 170 38.63 46.78 -33.02
C GLU A 170 39.52 45.56 -32.71
N GLY A 171 39.01 44.64 -31.90
CA GLY A 171 39.60 43.30 -31.76
C GLY A 171 39.05 42.34 -32.81
N SER A 172 39.87 41.84 -33.74
CA SER A 172 39.47 40.78 -34.69
C SER A 172 38.94 39.55 -33.93
N GLN A 173 37.65 39.26 -34.08
CA GLN A 173 36.96 38.10 -33.52
C GLN A 173 37.56 36.83 -34.13
N LYS A 174 38.26 36.02 -33.33
CA LYS A 174 38.81 34.74 -33.80
C LYS A 174 37.81 33.65 -33.44
N GLU A 175 36.87 33.40 -34.34
CA GLU A 175 35.92 32.30 -34.24
C GLU A 175 36.58 31.00 -34.72
N LEU A 176 36.77 30.06 -33.79
CA LEU A 176 37.19 28.70 -34.10
C LEU A 176 35.94 27.84 -34.15
N LEU A 177 35.49 27.50 -35.36
CA LEU A 177 34.31 26.69 -35.60
C LEU A 177 34.70 25.23 -35.90
N ASN A 178 33.77 24.30 -35.70
CA ASN A 178 33.88 22.91 -36.15
C ASN A 178 34.99 22.08 -35.50
N LEU A 179 35.27 22.31 -34.22
CA LEU A 179 36.24 21.55 -33.45
C LEU A 179 35.68 20.18 -33.05
N THR A 180 36.52 19.15 -33.07
CA THR A 180 36.21 17.88 -32.41
C THR A 180 36.32 18.04 -30.89
N GLN A 181 35.79 17.08 -30.12
CA GLN A 181 35.96 17.07 -28.66
C GLN A 181 37.44 17.14 -28.26
N GLN A 182 38.33 16.39 -28.92
CA GLN A 182 39.75 16.40 -28.61
C GLN A 182 40.42 17.72 -28.97
N ASP A 183 40.06 18.32 -30.12
CA ASP A 183 40.59 19.63 -30.53
C ASP A 183 40.13 20.73 -29.56
N TYR A 184 38.88 20.66 -29.10
CA TYR A 184 38.36 21.56 -28.09
C TYR A 184 39.15 21.45 -26.78
N MET A 185 39.36 20.22 -26.28
CA MET A 185 40.14 19.97 -25.06
C MET A 185 41.58 20.48 -25.18
N ASN A 186 42.26 20.19 -26.30
CA ASN A 186 43.60 20.69 -26.57
C ASN A 186 43.64 22.23 -26.56
N ARG A 187 42.62 22.88 -27.15
CA ARG A 187 42.56 24.34 -27.21
C ARG A 187 42.29 24.98 -25.84
N ILE A 188 41.49 24.35 -24.99
CA ILE A 188 41.30 24.78 -23.60
C ILE A 188 42.61 24.62 -22.80
N GLU A 189 43.35 23.53 -23.00
CA GLU A 189 44.67 23.35 -22.37
C GLU A 189 45.68 24.41 -22.83
N GLU A 190 45.71 24.75 -24.13
CA GLU A 190 46.52 25.86 -24.66
C GLU A 190 46.17 27.20 -24.01
N LEU A 191 44.89 27.48 -23.77
CA LEU A 191 44.47 28.69 -23.03
C LEU A 191 44.94 28.66 -21.58
N ASN A 192 44.92 27.50 -20.92
CA ASN A 192 45.45 27.33 -19.57
C ASN A 192 46.97 27.56 -19.51
N GLN A 193 47.73 27.08 -20.51
CA GLN A 193 49.16 27.35 -20.61
C GLN A 193 49.43 28.83 -20.90
N SER A 194 48.70 29.44 -21.84
CA SER A 194 48.82 30.88 -22.11
C SER A 194 48.50 31.74 -20.88
N LEU A 195 47.60 31.29 -20.00
CA LEU A 195 47.32 31.95 -18.73
C LEU A 195 48.55 31.87 -17.79
N LYS A 196 49.14 30.69 -17.63
CA LYS A 196 50.34 30.48 -16.81
C LYS A 196 51.53 31.30 -17.32
N ASP A 197 51.73 31.33 -18.64
CA ASP A 197 52.78 32.10 -19.30
C ASP A 197 52.57 33.61 -19.09
N ALA A 198 51.36 34.11 -19.30
CA ALA A 198 51.02 35.51 -19.03
C ALA A 198 51.20 35.87 -17.55
N TRP A 199 50.87 34.95 -16.63
CA TRP A 199 51.04 35.17 -15.20
C TRP A 199 52.52 35.24 -14.78
N SER A 200 53.35 34.34 -15.32
CA SER A 200 54.80 34.28 -15.08
C SER A 200 55.55 35.46 -15.69
N SER A 201 55.06 35.99 -16.82
CA SER A 201 55.59 37.17 -17.49
C SER A 201 55.07 38.50 -16.92
N ASP A 202 54.43 38.46 -15.74
CA ASP A 202 53.79 39.61 -15.05
C ASP A 202 52.72 40.37 -15.87
N GLN A 203 52.18 39.75 -16.92
CA GLN A 203 51.12 40.31 -17.78
C GLN A 203 49.74 40.10 -17.14
N LYS A 204 49.51 40.66 -15.94
CA LYS A 204 48.28 40.43 -15.15
C LYS A 204 46.98 40.84 -15.86
N VAL A 205 47.02 41.88 -16.70
CA VAL A 205 45.86 42.32 -17.52
C VAL A 205 45.52 41.28 -18.59
N LYS A 206 46.54 40.70 -19.24
CA LYS A 206 46.36 39.64 -20.24
C LYS A 206 45.81 38.36 -19.58
N ALA A 207 46.33 38.01 -18.41
CA ALA A 207 45.81 36.90 -17.61
C ALA A 207 44.32 37.10 -17.26
N LEU A 208 43.93 38.29 -16.77
CA LEU A 208 42.54 38.61 -16.48
C LEU A 208 41.64 38.53 -17.74
N LYS A 209 42.12 39.05 -18.89
CA LYS A 209 41.38 38.95 -20.16
C LYS A 209 41.15 37.49 -20.57
N ILE A 210 42.16 36.62 -20.48
CA ILE A 210 42.02 35.18 -20.80
C ILE A 210 40.94 34.53 -19.94
N VAL A 211 40.94 34.79 -18.63
CA VAL A 211 39.99 34.18 -17.70
C VAL A 211 38.57 34.69 -17.91
N ILE A 212 38.40 36.00 -18.18
CA ILE A 212 37.09 36.56 -18.57
C ILE A 212 36.55 35.85 -19.80
N GLN A 213 37.38 35.65 -20.83
CA GLN A 213 36.97 34.95 -22.05
C GLN A 213 36.65 33.47 -21.79
N CYS A 214 37.42 32.78 -20.95
CA CYS A 214 37.11 31.41 -20.56
C CYS A 214 35.75 31.32 -19.85
N SER A 215 35.46 32.23 -18.91
CA SER A 215 34.16 32.27 -18.23
C SER A 215 32.99 32.57 -19.17
N LYS A 216 33.21 33.34 -20.25
CA LYS A 216 32.17 33.56 -21.28
C LYS A 216 31.79 32.28 -22.00
N LEU A 217 32.72 31.34 -22.19
CA LEU A 217 32.41 30.06 -22.83
C LEU A 217 31.41 29.22 -22.01
N LEU A 218 31.24 29.50 -20.70
CA LEU A 218 30.24 28.85 -19.85
C LEU A 218 28.82 29.34 -20.09
N SER A 219 28.62 30.48 -20.77
CA SER A 219 27.28 30.93 -21.18
C SER A 219 26.79 30.24 -22.45
N ASP A 220 27.67 29.56 -23.18
CA ASP A 220 27.36 28.93 -24.45
C ASP A 220 26.84 27.49 -24.26
N THR A 221 25.57 27.29 -24.61
CA THR A 221 24.84 26.02 -24.59
C THR A 221 24.57 25.46 -26.00
N THR A 222 25.37 25.80 -27.01
CA THR A 222 25.20 25.29 -28.39
C THR A 222 25.25 23.77 -28.55
N VAL A 223 26.03 23.08 -27.71
CA VAL A 223 26.06 21.60 -27.60
C VAL A 223 25.74 21.23 -26.16
N ILE A 224 24.44 21.11 -25.86
CA ILE A 224 23.92 20.94 -24.49
C ILE A 224 24.48 19.67 -23.84
N GLN A 225 24.59 18.57 -24.58
CA GLN A 225 25.04 17.28 -24.04
C GLN A 225 26.49 17.30 -23.52
N PHE A 226 27.34 18.14 -24.11
CA PHE A 226 28.75 18.29 -23.73
C PHE A 226 28.96 19.33 -22.61
N TYR A 227 27.91 20.03 -22.19
CA TYR A 227 28.00 21.11 -21.22
C TYR A 227 28.67 20.71 -19.89
N PRO A 228 28.37 19.53 -19.28
CA PRO A 228 29.04 19.11 -18.05
C PRO A 228 30.57 19.01 -18.20
N SER A 229 31.04 18.43 -19.31
CA SER A 229 32.48 18.33 -19.63
C SER A 229 33.10 19.69 -19.90
N LYS A 230 32.41 20.55 -20.66
CA LYS A 230 32.81 21.93 -20.93
C LYS A 230 33.02 22.70 -19.62
N PHE A 231 32.07 22.57 -18.69
CA PHE A 231 32.12 23.22 -17.38
C PHE A 231 33.37 22.82 -16.60
N VAL A 232 33.62 21.51 -16.46
CA VAL A 232 34.77 21.01 -15.69
C VAL A 232 36.08 21.57 -16.23
N LEU A 233 36.29 21.50 -17.56
CA LEU A 233 37.52 21.97 -18.20
C LEU A 233 37.78 23.47 -18.00
N ILE A 234 36.74 24.31 -18.13
CA ILE A 234 36.89 25.76 -17.96
C ILE A 234 37.11 26.13 -16.49
N THR A 235 36.43 25.44 -15.56
CA THR A 235 36.60 25.70 -14.13
C THR A 235 38.01 25.37 -13.62
N ASP A 236 38.73 24.43 -14.26
CA ASP A 236 40.14 24.17 -13.96
C ASP A 236 41.04 25.40 -14.26
N ILE A 237 40.73 26.16 -15.32
CA ILE A 237 41.44 27.40 -15.66
C ILE A 237 41.13 28.50 -14.63
N LEU A 238 39.85 28.62 -14.25
CA LEU A 238 39.41 29.57 -13.23
C LEU A 238 40.11 29.33 -11.90
N ASP A 239 40.22 28.06 -11.49
CA ASP A 239 40.93 27.68 -10.28
C ASP A 239 42.44 27.95 -10.36
N THR A 240 43.05 27.73 -11.53
CA THR A 240 44.46 28.06 -11.78
C THR A 240 44.71 29.56 -11.59
N PHE A 241 43.82 30.41 -12.11
CA PHE A 241 43.86 31.84 -11.89
C PHE A 241 43.67 32.21 -10.41
N GLY A 242 42.62 31.68 -9.75
CA GLY A 242 42.32 31.94 -8.35
C GLY A 242 43.47 31.58 -7.41
N LYS A 243 44.10 30.41 -7.63
CA LYS A 243 45.31 29.98 -6.92
C LYS A 243 46.47 30.94 -7.14
N SER A 244 46.70 31.35 -8.39
CA SER A 244 47.80 32.27 -8.73
C SER A 244 47.64 33.65 -8.08
N VAL A 245 46.42 34.20 -8.05
CA VAL A 245 46.09 35.45 -7.35
C VAL A 245 46.29 35.31 -5.84
N THR A 246 45.83 34.19 -5.27
CA THR A 246 45.99 33.90 -3.83
C THR A 246 47.47 33.84 -3.44
N ILE A 247 48.29 33.11 -4.21
CA ILE A 247 49.74 32.98 -4.00
C ILE A 247 50.44 34.33 -4.13
N SER A 248 50.05 35.16 -5.09
CA SER A 248 50.65 36.50 -5.27
C SER A 248 50.35 37.47 -4.12
N GLY A 249 49.23 37.27 -3.38
CA GLY A 249 48.95 38.01 -2.15
C GLY A 249 49.73 37.49 -0.93
N LEU A 250 50.11 36.21 -0.95
CA LEU A 250 50.93 35.53 0.07
C LEU A 250 52.42 35.67 -0.27
N LEU A 251 52.96 36.89 -0.21
CA LEU A 251 54.40 37.13 -0.44
C LEU A 251 55.32 36.45 0.60
N PHE A 252 54.78 35.87 1.68
CA PHE A 252 55.49 35.00 2.64
C PHE A 252 54.56 33.92 3.21
N PHE A 253 55.12 32.76 3.57
CA PHE A 253 54.44 31.60 4.18
C PHE A 253 53.60 31.99 5.41
N LEU A 254 52.30 32.24 5.21
CA LEU A 254 51.33 32.40 6.30
C LEU A 254 50.73 31.03 6.67
N PRO A 255 50.52 30.72 7.96
CA PRO A 255 49.80 29.51 8.39
C PRO A 255 48.38 29.46 7.80
N ASP A 256 47.82 28.27 7.58
CA ASP A 256 46.47 28.09 6.98
C ASP A 256 45.33 28.81 7.75
N ASN A 257 45.54 29.15 9.03
CA ASN A 257 44.63 29.87 9.91
C ASN A 257 45.15 31.27 10.32
N PHE A 258 45.60 32.09 9.36
CA PHE A 258 46.01 33.48 9.65
C PHE A 258 44.81 34.42 9.85
N SER A 259 44.95 35.44 10.69
CA SER A 259 43.96 36.52 10.84
C SER A 259 44.27 37.68 9.87
N PRO A 260 43.27 38.41 9.36
CA PRO A 260 43.48 39.52 8.42
C PRO A 260 44.32 40.68 9.01
N GLU A 261 44.47 40.73 10.33
CA GLU A 261 45.33 41.71 11.02
C GLU A 261 46.83 41.45 10.78
N ILE A 262 47.21 40.20 10.46
CA ILE A 262 48.62 39.78 10.25
C ILE A 262 49.05 39.98 8.77
N VAL A 263 48.08 40.24 7.88
CA VAL A 263 48.33 40.40 6.44
C VAL A 263 48.84 41.81 6.14
N ASN A 264 49.95 41.89 5.38
CA ASN A 264 50.59 43.13 4.94
C ASN A 264 49.59 44.03 4.17
N ASP A 265 49.62 45.34 4.44
CA ASP A 265 48.73 46.32 3.82
C ASP A 265 48.84 46.34 2.28
N THR A 266 50.03 46.08 1.74
CA THR A 266 50.22 45.95 0.28
C THR A 266 49.48 44.76 -0.33
N ALA A 267 49.36 43.63 0.40
CA ALA A 267 48.60 42.47 -0.03
C ALA A 267 47.08 42.73 0.05
N LYS A 268 46.63 43.46 1.09
CA LYS A 268 45.23 43.91 1.21
C LYS A 268 44.84 44.86 0.08
N GLU A 269 45.67 45.84 -0.22
CA GLU A 269 45.43 46.79 -1.31
C GLU A 269 45.40 46.08 -2.67
N THR A 270 46.34 45.16 -2.91
CA THR A 270 46.36 44.34 -4.13
C THR A 270 45.08 43.50 -4.27
N CYS A 271 44.62 42.89 -3.17
CA CYS A 271 43.38 42.12 -3.14
C CYS A 271 42.14 42.99 -3.41
N LEU A 272 42.03 44.16 -2.77
CA LEU A 272 40.96 45.14 -3.04
C LEU A 272 40.93 45.59 -4.50
N ASN A 273 42.10 45.87 -5.07
CA ASN A 273 42.23 46.26 -6.47
C ASN A 273 41.72 45.18 -7.43
N TRP A 274 41.95 43.90 -7.12
CA TRP A 274 41.36 42.79 -7.89
C TRP A 274 39.83 42.76 -7.76
N PHE A 275 39.27 42.91 -6.56
CA PHE A 275 37.82 42.96 -6.38
C PHE A 275 37.17 44.15 -7.11
N PHE A 276 37.78 45.35 -7.10
CA PHE A 276 37.27 46.49 -7.87
C PHE A 276 37.35 46.27 -9.38
N LYS A 277 38.43 45.67 -9.88
CA LYS A 277 38.57 45.32 -11.31
C LYS A 277 37.58 44.24 -11.75
N ILE A 278 37.22 43.31 -10.87
CA ILE A 278 36.22 42.28 -11.17
C ILE A 278 34.81 42.87 -11.09
N ALA A 279 34.55 43.73 -10.11
CA ALA A 279 33.27 44.42 -9.98
C ALA A 279 32.91 45.31 -11.18
N SER A 280 33.91 45.78 -11.94
CA SER A 280 33.70 46.58 -13.16
C SER A 280 33.37 45.76 -14.42
N ILE A 281 33.43 44.42 -14.35
CA ILE A 281 32.98 43.54 -15.43
C ILE A 281 31.46 43.67 -15.59
N ARG A 282 31.00 44.07 -16.78
CA ARG A 282 29.58 44.32 -17.06
C ARG A 282 28.74 43.03 -17.20
N GLU A 283 29.33 41.98 -17.78
CA GLU A 283 28.63 40.71 -18.03
C GLU A 283 28.53 39.88 -16.75
N LEU A 284 27.33 39.37 -16.45
CA LEU A 284 27.03 38.66 -15.20
C LEU A 284 27.85 37.38 -15.02
N ILE A 285 27.90 36.51 -16.05
CA ILE A 285 28.54 35.20 -15.96
C ILE A 285 30.06 35.32 -15.73
N PRO A 286 30.82 36.08 -16.54
CA PRO A 286 32.24 36.27 -16.29
C PRO A 286 32.53 36.93 -14.95
N ARG A 287 31.74 37.93 -14.56
CA ARG A 287 31.88 38.57 -13.25
C ARG A 287 31.71 37.55 -12.13
N PHE A 288 30.63 36.78 -12.14
CA PHE A 288 30.33 35.78 -11.13
C PHE A 288 31.45 34.74 -10.98
N TYR A 289 31.87 34.09 -12.07
CA TYR A 289 32.87 33.02 -12.00
C TYR A 289 34.25 33.53 -11.60
N VAL A 290 34.69 34.68 -12.10
CA VAL A 290 35.99 35.25 -11.74
C VAL A 290 35.99 35.71 -10.28
N GLU A 291 34.89 36.31 -9.81
CA GLU A 291 34.74 36.72 -8.42
C GLU A 291 34.70 35.51 -7.47
N ALA A 292 34.00 34.45 -7.85
CA ALA A 292 33.98 33.19 -7.12
C ALA A 292 35.38 32.54 -7.08
N ALA A 293 36.12 32.52 -8.19
CA ALA A 293 37.47 31.93 -8.24
C ALA A 293 38.48 32.58 -7.28
N ILE A 294 38.33 33.89 -7.03
CA ILE A 294 39.20 34.62 -6.08
C ILE A 294 38.59 34.74 -4.67
N LEU A 295 37.49 34.05 -4.37
CA LEU A 295 36.77 34.19 -3.10
C LEU A 295 37.67 33.90 -1.89
N LYS A 296 38.66 33.00 -2.04
CA LYS A 296 39.66 32.71 -1.00
C LYS A 296 40.46 33.95 -0.57
N CYS A 297 40.68 34.90 -1.49
CA CYS A 297 41.39 36.14 -1.21
C CYS A 297 40.61 37.07 -0.26
N ASN A 298 39.29 36.90 -0.09
CA ASN A 298 38.54 37.68 0.90
C ASN A 298 39.01 37.43 2.35
N LYS A 299 39.66 36.28 2.64
CA LYS A 299 40.30 36.05 3.95
C LYS A 299 41.37 37.10 4.28
N PHE A 300 41.98 37.73 3.28
CA PHE A 300 42.98 38.79 3.48
C PHE A 300 42.35 40.11 3.95
N LEU A 301 41.09 40.36 3.60
CA LEU A 301 40.43 41.66 3.79
C LEU A 301 39.65 41.73 5.09
N SER A 302 38.87 40.69 5.41
CA SER A 302 38.08 40.68 6.64
C SER A 302 37.72 39.27 7.09
N LYS A 303 37.48 39.10 8.40
CA LYS A 303 37.02 37.82 8.98
C LYS A 303 35.58 37.47 8.54
N THR A 304 34.77 38.49 8.23
CA THR A 304 33.35 38.33 7.86
C THR A 304 33.07 38.47 6.36
N GLY A 305 34.05 38.88 5.55
CA GLY A 305 33.83 39.21 4.13
C GLY A 305 33.31 38.04 3.30
N ILE A 306 33.72 36.82 3.62
CA ILE A 306 33.18 35.61 2.98
C ILE A 306 31.72 35.39 3.36
N SER A 307 31.35 35.65 4.63
CA SER A 307 29.98 35.51 5.13
C SER A 307 29.00 36.49 4.48
N GLU A 308 29.46 37.63 3.97
CA GLU A 308 28.65 38.59 3.23
C GLU A 308 28.68 38.33 1.71
N CYS A 309 29.85 37.97 1.17
CA CYS A 309 30.01 37.74 -0.26
C CYS A 309 29.30 36.47 -0.74
N LEU A 310 29.32 35.38 0.05
CA LEU A 310 28.73 34.10 -0.37
C LEU A 310 27.20 34.20 -0.57
N PRO A 311 26.40 34.77 0.36
CA PRO A 311 24.97 35.01 0.12
C PRO A 311 24.67 35.95 -1.06
N ARG A 312 25.53 36.96 -1.29
CA ARG A 312 25.39 37.87 -2.43
C ARG A 312 25.62 37.13 -3.75
N LEU A 313 26.69 36.33 -3.85
CA LEU A 313 26.97 35.50 -5.02
C LEU A 313 25.84 34.49 -5.27
N THR A 314 25.30 33.84 -4.23
CA THR A 314 24.11 32.98 -4.34
C THR A 314 22.92 33.74 -4.94
N SER A 315 22.69 34.97 -4.49
CA SER A 315 21.59 35.81 -5.00
C SER A 315 21.82 36.27 -6.44
N MET A 316 23.08 36.49 -6.85
CA MET A 316 23.43 36.85 -8.23
C MET A 316 23.11 35.73 -9.24
N ILE A 317 23.23 34.45 -8.84
CA ILE A 317 22.95 33.32 -9.73
C ILE A 317 21.48 33.30 -10.20
N ARG A 318 20.56 33.89 -9.42
CA ARG A 318 19.14 34.03 -9.81
C ARG A 318 18.94 34.83 -11.11
N GLY A 319 19.91 35.66 -11.47
CA GLY A 319 19.89 36.43 -12.73
C GLY A 319 20.33 35.65 -13.97
N ILE A 320 20.79 34.40 -13.82
CA ILE A 320 21.15 33.54 -14.94
C ILE A 320 19.87 32.90 -15.51
N GLY A 321 19.53 33.24 -16.75
CA GLY A 321 18.28 32.80 -17.40
C GLY A 321 18.27 31.37 -17.93
N ASP A 322 19.45 30.79 -18.22
CA ASP A 322 19.57 29.40 -18.64
C ASP A 322 19.67 28.49 -17.39
N PRO A 323 18.72 27.57 -17.17
CA PRO A 323 18.66 26.79 -15.94
C PRO A 323 19.80 25.76 -15.82
N LEU A 324 20.39 25.30 -16.93
CA LEU A 324 21.54 24.39 -16.91
C LEU A 324 22.79 25.17 -16.50
N VAL A 325 23.03 26.32 -17.11
CA VAL A 325 24.14 27.21 -16.71
C VAL A 325 24.01 27.61 -15.24
N ALA A 326 22.79 27.91 -14.79
CA ALA A 326 22.54 28.34 -13.42
C ALA A 326 22.77 27.22 -12.38
N VAL A 327 22.48 25.95 -12.67
CA VAL A 327 22.76 24.85 -11.72
C VAL A 327 24.27 24.59 -11.59
N TYR A 328 25.01 24.67 -12.69
CA TYR A 328 26.47 24.49 -12.68
C TYR A 328 27.18 25.68 -12.02
N ALA A 329 26.66 26.89 -12.17
CA ALA A 329 27.13 28.06 -11.42
C ALA A 329 26.95 27.87 -9.90
N ARG A 330 25.81 27.31 -9.46
CA ARG A 330 25.58 26.93 -8.05
C ARG A 330 26.56 25.85 -7.60
N ALA A 331 26.79 24.81 -8.41
CA ALA A 331 27.74 23.76 -8.09
C ALA A 331 29.18 24.31 -7.92
N TYR A 332 29.62 25.22 -8.79
CA TYR A 332 30.90 25.91 -8.64
C TYR A 332 30.96 26.72 -7.35
N LEU A 333 29.92 27.49 -7.03
CA LEU A 333 29.87 28.28 -5.80
C LEU A 333 29.89 27.41 -4.55
N CYS A 334 29.16 26.28 -4.55
CA CYS A 334 29.19 25.32 -3.45
C CYS A 334 30.58 24.69 -3.29
N ARG A 335 31.26 24.37 -4.40
CA ARG A 335 32.64 23.86 -4.37
C ARG A 335 33.60 24.85 -3.72
N VAL A 336 33.64 26.09 -4.23
CA VAL A 336 34.53 27.11 -3.68
C VAL A 336 34.13 27.49 -2.25
N GLY A 337 32.83 27.54 -1.96
CA GLY A 337 32.29 27.79 -0.62
C GLY A 337 32.78 26.75 0.40
N MET A 338 32.76 25.47 0.04
CA MET A 338 33.28 24.39 0.89
C MET A 338 34.79 24.48 1.12
N GLU A 339 35.57 24.88 0.11
CA GLU A 339 37.03 25.08 0.26
C GLU A 339 37.38 26.26 1.18
N VAL A 340 36.54 27.30 1.22
CA VAL A 340 36.86 28.57 1.86
C VAL A 340 36.20 28.74 3.24
N ALA A 341 34.94 28.32 3.37
CA ALA A 341 34.14 28.46 4.59
C ALA A 341 33.11 27.31 4.72
N PRO A 342 33.56 26.07 5.04
CA PRO A 342 32.69 24.90 5.15
C PRO A 342 31.61 25.02 6.24
N GLN A 343 31.81 25.91 7.22
CA GLN A 343 30.87 26.18 8.31
C GLN A 343 29.63 26.98 7.88
N LEU A 344 29.65 27.67 6.73
CA LEU A 344 28.54 28.52 6.26
C LEU A 344 27.48 27.72 5.50
N LYS A 345 26.91 26.69 6.15
CA LYS A 345 25.96 25.75 5.55
C LYS A 345 24.67 26.38 5.04
N GLU A 346 24.15 27.39 5.75
CA GLU A 346 22.92 28.09 5.35
C GLU A 346 23.01 28.70 3.95
N SER A 347 24.19 29.22 3.58
CA SER A 347 24.43 29.78 2.24
C SER A 347 24.48 28.70 1.16
N LEU A 348 24.95 27.50 1.49
CA LEU A 348 24.98 26.34 0.59
C LEU A 348 23.57 25.76 0.41
N ASN A 349 22.81 25.61 1.48
CA ASN A 349 21.41 25.17 1.44
C ASN A 349 20.55 26.07 0.55
N LYS A 350 20.75 27.39 0.66
CA LYS A 350 20.04 28.37 -0.17
C LYS A 350 20.27 28.16 -1.67
N ASN A 351 21.45 27.68 -2.09
CA ASN A 351 21.70 27.37 -3.50
C ASN A 351 20.78 26.25 -4.00
N PHE A 352 20.56 25.20 -3.20
CA PHE A 352 19.67 24.09 -3.56
C PHE A 352 18.20 24.54 -3.63
N PHE A 353 17.69 25.26 -2.62
CA PHE A 353 16.30 25.76 -2.65
C PHE A 353 16.05 26.80 -3.75
N ASP A 354 17.00 27.69 -4.02
CA ASP A 354 16.91 28.62 -5.15
C ASP A 354 16.94 27.89 -6.50
N PHE A 355 17.65 26.76 -6.59
CA PHE A 355 17.58 25.88 -7.75
C PHE A 355 16.15 25.32 -7.92
N LEU A 356 15.54 24.76 -6.88
CA LEU A 356 14.17 24.25 -6.94
C LEU A 356 13.15 25.33 -7.35
N LEU A 357 13.30 26.55 -6.84
CA LEU A 357 12.43 27.68 -7.21
C LEU A 357 12.55 28.08 -8.70
N THR A 358 13.75 27.98 -9.26
CA THR A 358 14.04 28.32 -10.66
C THR A 358 13.86 27.13 -11.61
N PHE A 359 13.75 25.91 -11.08
CA PHE A 359 13.65 24.68 -11.86
C PHE A 359 12.47 24.66 -12.85
N LYS A 360 11.35 25.30 -12.49
CA LYS A 360 10.18 25.45 -13.39
C LYS A 360 10.52 26.07 -14.75
N GLN A 361 11.62 26.81 -14.86
CA GLN A 361 12.11 27.43 -16.10
C GLN A 361 12.47 26.41 -17.18
N ILE A 362 12.73 25.14 -16.83
CA ILE A 362 12.98 24.07 -17.81
C ILE A 362 11.78 23.88 -18.75
N HIS A 363 10.57 24.14 -18.29
CA HIS A 363 9.35 24.08 -19.11
C HIS A 363 9.06 25.40 -19.84
N GLY A 364 9.92 26.41 -19.75
CA GLY A 364 9.76 27.68 -20.43
C GLY A 364 10.10 27.60 -21.92
N ASP A 365 9.46 28.44 -22.73
CA ASP A 365 9.56 28.43 -24.20
C ASP A 365 11.00 28.50 -24.71
N THR A 366 11.86 29.29 -24.07
CA THR A 366 13.28 29.43 -24.46
C THR A 366 14.01 28.09 -24.43
N VAL A 367 13.86 27.34 -23.32
CA VAL A 367 14.55 26.05 -23.13
C VAL A 367 13.93 25.00 -24.05
N GLN A 368 12.60 24.95 -24.14
CA GLN A 368 11.91 24.01 -25.04
C GLN A 368 12.32 24.21 -26.50
N ASN A 369 12.38 25.47 -26.96
CA ASN A 369 12.83 25.78 -28.32
C ASN A 369 14.29 25.36 -28.55
N GLN A 370 15.19 25.57 -27.59
CA GLN A 370 16.58 25.12 -27.69
C GLN A 370 16.70 23.60 -27.77
N LEU A 371 15.92 22.87 -26.96
CA LEU A 371 15.90 21.42 -26.95
C LEU A 371 15.37 20.84 -28.26
N VAL A 372 14.33 21.44 -28.84
CA VAL A 372 13.81 21.07 -30.16
C VAL A 372 14.85 21.28 -31.25
N VAL A 373 15.53 22.44 -31.25
CA VAL A 373 16.57 22.76 -32.24
C VAL A 373 17.74 21.77 -32.17
N GLN A 374 18.15 21.37 -30.97
CA GLN A 374 19.26 20.43 -30.76
C GLN A 374 18.81 18.95 -30.73
N CYS A 375 17.52 18.66 -30.97
CA CYS A 375 16.96 17.30 -30.94
C CYS A 375 17.25 16.55 -29.62
N VAL A 376 17.18 17.24 -28.48
CA VAL A 376 17.40 16.65 -27.15
C VAL A 376 16.06 16.49 -26.43
N GLU A 377 15.73 15.26 -26.04
CA GLU A 377 14.53 15.00 -25.23
C GLU A 377 14.71 15.45 -23.78
N ILE A 378 13.61 15.84 -23.14
CA ILE A 378 13.59 16.29 -21.74
C ILE A 378 14.25 15.30 -20.77
N PRO A 379 13.99 13.97 -20.81
CA PRO A 379 14.63 13.04 -19.91
C PRO A 379 16.17 13.07 -20.03
N LEU A 380 16.71 13.11 -21.25
CA LEU A 380 18.14 13.22 -21.49
C LEU A 380 18.69 14.55 -20.96
N TYR A 381 17.99 15.65 -21.21
CA TYR A 381 18.36 16.97 -20.69
C TYR A 381 18.44 16.99 -19.16
N LEU A 382 17.49 16.37 -18.46
CA LEU A 382 17.49 16.28 -17.01
C LEU A 382 18.68 15.49 -16.45
N THR A 383 19.19 14.48 -17.18
CA THR A 383 20.40 13.76 -16.75
C THR A 383 21.66 14.63 -16.72
N LEU A 384 21.69 15.76 -17.44
CA LEU A 384 22.81 16.71 -17.44
C LEU A 384 22.92 17.48 -16.14
N TYR A 385 21.85 17.55 -15.34
CA TYR A 385 21.82 18.20 -14.03
C TYR A 385 22.44 17.32 -12.94
N SER A 386 22.46 16.00 -13.15
CA SER A 386 22.87 15.03 -12.13
C SER A 386 24.23 15.33 -11.49
N PRO A 387 25.32 15.63 -12.24
CA PRO A 387 26.63 15.91 -11.63
C PRO A 387 26.63 17.16 -10.76
N ALA A 388 25.90 18.20 -11.18
CA ALA A 388 25.82 19.46 -10.46
C ALA A 388 25.02 19.31 -9.16
N ILE A 389 23.87 18.63 -9.22
CA ILE A 389 23.01 18.39 -8.04
C ILE A 389 23.70 17.47 -7.04
N ASP A 390 24.30 16.38 -7.52
CA ASP A 390 25.07 15.44 -6.69
C ASP A 390 26.20 16.15 -5.94
N TRP A 391 26.91 17.08 -6.60
CA TRP A 391 27.92 17.89 -5.93
C TRP A 391 27.33 18.85 -4.90
N ILE A 392 26.25 19.56 -5.24
CA ILE A 392 25.57 20.48 -4.31
C ILE A 392 25.11 19.73 -3.06
N LEU A 393 24.50 18.56 -3.22
CA LEU A 393 24.02 17.73 -2.10
C LEU A 393 25.17 17.20 -1.26
N GLN A 394 26.28 16.74 -1.87
CA GLN A 394 27.48 16.33 -1.12
C GLN A 394 28.05 17.49 -0.29
N CYS A 395 28.11 18.71 -0.84
CA CYS A 395 28.57 19.90 -0.10
C CYS A 395 27.65 20.21 1.10
N ILE A 396 26.34 20.08 0.92
CA ILE A 396 25.36 20.28 1.98
C ILE A 396 25.53 19.20 3.07
N ALA A 397 25.60 17.93 2.69
CA ALA A 397 25.65 16.79 3.61
C ALA A 397 26.89 16.73 4.50
N TYR A 398 28.01 17.32 4.08
CA TYR A 398 29.26 17.25 4.82
C TYR A 398 29.13 17.83 6.24
N HIS A 399 29.21 16.97 7.27
CA HIS A 399 28.99 17.31 8.68
C HIS A 399 27.65 18.01 9.00
N ALA A 400 26.63 17.86 8.15
CA ALA A 400 25.31 18.46 8.36
C ALA A 400 24.19 17.54 7.82
N PRO A 401 23.90 16.41 8.50
CA PRO A 401 22.87 15.47 8.06
C PRO A 401 21.45 16.05 8.10
N GLU A 402 21.15 16.95 9.05
CA GLU A 402 19.83 17.61 9.17
C GLU A 402 19.52 18.50 7.94
N ASP A 403 20.49 19.29 7.50
CA ASP A 403 20.35 20.14 6.32
C ASP A 403 20.16 19.31 5.05
N TYR A 404 20.90 18.21 4.94
CA TYR A 404 20.80 17.28 3.82
C TYR A 404 19.43 16.61 3.75
N ILE A 405 18.92 16.06 4.87
CA ILE A 405 17.65 15.33 4.84
C ILE A 405 16.49 16.25 4.48
N ASN A 406 16.51 17.51 4.92
CA ASN A 406 15.52 18.52 4.52
C ASN A 406 15.55 18.79 3.01
N CYS A 407 16.73 18.78 2.38
CA CYS A 407 16.86 18.90 0.93
C CYS A 407 16.38 17.63 0.21
N ALA A 408 16.79 16.45 0.70
CA ALA A 408 16.42 15.16 0.12
C ALA A 408 14.91 14.90 0.19
N GLU A 409 14.26 15.31 1.28
CA GLU A 409 12.82 15.17 1.49
C GLU A 409 12.00 15.91 0.42
N VAL A 410 12.46 17.08 -0.04
CA VAL A 410 11.82 17.83 -1.12
C VAL A 410 12.22 17.27 -2.49
N TRP A 411 13.48 16.85 -2.65
CA TRP A 411 14.00 16.33 -3.91
C TRP A 411 13.37 15.00 -4.34
N VAL A 412 13.06 14.12 -3.39
CA VAL A 412 12.55 12.78 -3.72
C VAL A 412 11.20 12.85 -4.43
N GLU A 413 10.33 13.79 -4.06
CA GLU A 413 9.04 13.98 -4.72
C GLU A 413 9.22 14.39 -6.18
N TYR A 414 10.16 15.31 -6.43
CA TYR A 414 10.51 15.71 -7.78
C TYR A 414 11.09 14.52 -8.58
N THR A 415 11.97 13.74 -7.93
CA THR A 415 12.59 12.57 -8.54
C THR A 415 11.54 11.54 -8.96
N CYS A 416 10.58 11.24 -8.07
CA CYS A 416 9.51 10.28 -8.34
C CYS A 416 8.56 10.74 -9.46
N ARG A 417 8.37 12.06 -9.64
CA ARG A 417 7.43 12.60 -10.63
C ARG A 417 8.02 12.68 -12.04
N HIS A 418 9.33 12.92 -12.17
CA HIS A 418 9.95 13.27 -13.44
C HIS A 418 11.05 12.32 -13.93
N PHE A 419 11.59 11.46 -13.07
CA PHE A 419 12.65 10.53 -13.42
C PHE A 419 12.20 9.08 -13.33
N THR A 420 13.11 8.16 -13.71
CA THR A 420 12.84 6.73 -13.67
C THR A 420 13.14 6.14 -12.30
N LYS A 421 12.80 4.85 -12.12
CA LYS A 421 13.13 4.10 -10.91
C LYS A 421 14.62 4.07 -10.58
N ARG A 422 15.50 4.23 -11.58
CA ARG A 422 16.95 4.24 -11.40
C ARG A 422 17.38 5.44 -10.57
N GLU A 423 16.87 6.62 -10.89
CA GLU A 423 17.21 7.84 -10.15
C GLU A 423 16.61 7.82 -8.75
N VAL A 424 15.39 7.30 -8.58
CA VAL A 424 14.79 7.08 -7.25
C VAL A 424 15.69 6.15 -6.41
N ASN A 425 16.18 5.05 -6.99
CA ASN A 425 17.11 4.13 -6.32
C ASN A 425 18.41 4.85 -5.89
N THR A 426 18.96 5.71 -6.75
CA THR A 426 20.14 6.51 -6.44
C THR A 426 19.90 7.48 -5.29
N VAL A 427 18.76 8.18 -5.26
CA VAL A 427 18.41 9.08 -4.15
C VAL A 427 18.26 8.31 -2.85
N LEU A 428 17.57 7.17 -2.85
CA LEU A 428 17.45 6.33 -1.64
C LEU A 428 18.81 5.81 -1.18
N ALA A 429 19.70 5.41 -2.11
CA ALA A 429 21.07 4.99 -1.78
C ALA A 429 21.86 6.12 -1.10
N ASP A 430 21.72 7.34 -1.60
CA ASP A 430 22.42 8.51 -1.08
C ASP A 430 21.91 8.90 0.31
N VAL A 431 20.58 8.83 0.53
CA VAL A 431 20.01 9.06 1.87
C VAL A 431 20.51 8.03 2.86
N ILE A 432 20.56 6.74 2.49
CA ILE A 432 21.15 5.70 3.33
C ILE A 432 22.60 6.04 3.67
N LYS A 433 23.41 6.40 2.66
CA LYS A 433 24.84 6.74 2.83
C LYS A 433 25.05 7.89 3.81
N HIS A 434 24.23 8.94 3.76
CA HIS A 434 24.41 10.14 4.57
C HIS A 434 23.76 10.10 5.95
N MET A 435 22.71 9.31 6.13
CA MET A 435 21.98 9.22 7.40
C MET A 435 22.43 8.06 8.30
N THR A 436 23.11 7.05 7.74
CA THR A 436 23.64 5.91 8.50
C THR A 436 24.78 6.29 9.46
N PRO A 437 25.77 7.12 9.07
CA PRO A 437 26.83 7.56 9.98
C PRO A 437 26.27 8.21 11.25
N ASP A 438 26.86 7.88 12.39
CA ASP A 438 26.47 8.37 13.72
C ASP A 438 24.99 8.14 14.09
N ARG A 439 24.27 7.29 13.34
CA ARG A 439 22.83 7.03 13.48
C ARG A 439 21.98 8.30 13.37
N ALA A 440 22.39 9.25 12.52
CA ALA A 440 21.68 10.50 12.28
C ALA A 440 20.21 10.31 11.84
N PHE A 441 19.85 9.14 11.30
CA PHE A 441 18.47 8.78 10.99
C PHE A 441 17.52 8.79 12.21
N GLU A 442 18.02 8.62 13.45
CA GLU A 442 17.17 8.59 14.65
C GLU A 442 16.48 9.93 14.92
N ASP A 443 17.15 11.04 14.61
CA ASP A 443 16.63 12.39 14.78
C ASP A 443 15.76 12.85 13.60
N ALA A 444 15.84 12.14 12.46
CA ALA A 444 15.22 12.51 11.19
C ALA A 444 14.07 11.58 10.75
N TYR A 445 13.50 10.79 11.66
CA TYR A 445 12.38 9.89 11.34
C TYR A 445 11.20 10.58 10.65
N PRO A 446 10.74 11.79 11.04
CA PRO A 446 9.63 12.45 10.35
C PRO A 446 9.89 12.70 8.86
N GLN A 447 11.10 13.15 8.52
CA GLN A 447 11.51 13.39 7.13
C GLN A 447 11.63 12.08 6.36
N LEU A 448 12.19 11.03 6.96
CA LEU A 448 12.28 9.71 6.34
C LEU A 448 10.89 9.10 6.08
N GLN A 449 9.93 9.30 6.98
CA GLN A 449 8.53 8.90 6.78
C GLN A 449 7.90 9.67 5.60
N SER A 450 8.11 10.99 5.53
CA SER A 450 7.65 11.83 4.42
C SER A 450 8.23 11.35 3.07
N ILE A 451 9.51 10.97 3.05
CA ILE A 451 10.16 10.39 1.86
C ILE A 451 9.43 9.12 1.41
N ILE A 452 9.15 8.17 2.31
CA ILE A 452 8.40 6.95 1.94
C ILE A 452 7.01 7.31 1.42
N GLN A 453 6.29 8.20 2.11
CA GLN A 453 4.95 8.60 1.72
C GLN A 453 4.93 9.20 0.31
N LYS A 454 5.90 10.05 -0.02
CA LYS A 454 6.07 10.60 -1.38
C LYS A 454 6.37 9.50 -2.40
N VAL A 455 7.31 8.60 -2.11
CA VAL A 455 7.65 7.48 -3.02
C VAL A 455 6.42 6.60 -3.32
N ILE A 456 5.67 6.17 -2.30
CA ILE A 456 4.49 5.30 -2.47
C ILE A 456 3.27 6.03 -3.06
N THR A 457 3.26 7.38 -3.06
CA THR A 457 2.20 8.18 -3.69
C THR A 457 2.37 8.22 -5.21
N TYR A 458 3.61 8.27 -5.70
CA TYR A 458 3.91 8.36 -7.12
C TYR A 458 4.21 7.00 -7.77
N ILE A 459 4.76 6.04 -7.04
CA ILE A 459 5.00 4.67 -7.51
C ILE A 459 3.90 3.75 -7.00
N TYR A 460 2.85 3.57 -7.80
CA TYR A 460 1.68 2.74 -7.46
C TYR A 460 1.83 1.26 -7.84
N ASP A 461 2.77 0.91 -8.73
CA ASP A 461 3.08 -0.48 -9.05
C ASP A 461 4.06 -1.05 -8.02
N PHE A 462 3.56 -1.91 -7.14
CA PHE A 462 4.35 -2.53 -6.08
C PHE A 462 5.42 -3.50 -6.61
N SER A 463 5.21 -4.08 -7.80
CA SER A 463 6.24 -4.87 -8.49
C SER A 463 7.44 -3.99 -8.85
N LEU A 464 7.15 -2.78 -9.33
CA LEU A 464 8.19 -1.78 -9.63
C LEU A 464 8.86 -1.28 -8.35
N LEU A 465 8.08 -0.99 -7.31
CA LEU A 465 8.56 -0.48 -6.02
C LEU A 465 9.52 -1.47 -5.35
N PHE A 466 9.14 -2.74 -5.24
CA PHE A 466 10.00 -3.76 -4.63
C PHE A 466 11.16 -4.18 -5.55
N SER A 467 11.12 -3.85 -6.85
CA SER A 467 12.30 -3.99 -7.73
C SER A 467 13.38 -2.92 -7.48
N VAL A 468 13.10 -1.88 -6.69
CA VAL A 468 14.08 -0.86 -6.32
C VAL A 468 14.99 -1.44 -5.23
N GLU A 469 16.24 -1.77 -5.61
CA GLU A 469 17.21 -2.46 -4.75
C GLU A 469 17.42 -1.80 -3.38
N LYS A 470 17.36 -0.46 -3.32
CA LYS A 470 17.59 0.32 -2.10
C LYS A 470 16.33 0.62 -1.31
N PHE A 471 15.14 0.22 -1.77
CA PHE A 471 13.89 0.47 -1.06
C PHE A 471 13.78 -0.33 0.25
N LEU A 472 14.05 -1.63 0.23
CA LEU A 472 14.04 -2.45 1.45
C LEU A 472 15.16 -2.05 2.43
N PRO A 473 16.43 -1.85 2.00
CA PRO A 473 17.47 -1.29 2.86
C PRO A 473 17.10 0.07 3.48
N PHE A 474 16.37 0.92 2.76
CA PHE A 474 15.86 2.18 3.31
C PHE A 474 14.81 1.95 4.40
N LEU A 475 13.91 0.97 4.21
CA LEU A 475 12.92 0.57 5.22
C LEU A 475 13.59 -0.01 6.48
N ASP A 476 14.74 -0.66 6.35
CA ASP A 476 15.49 -1.20 7.48
C ASP A 476 16.19 -0.12 8.33
N MET A 477 16.25 1.14 7.86
CA MET A 477 16.72 2.28 8.67
C MET A 477 15.77 2.62 9.82
N PHE A 478 14.50 2.21 9.75
CA PHE A 478 13.51 2.44 10.80
C PHE A 478 13.70 1.45 11.95
N GLN A 479 14.64 1.76 12.85
CA GLN A 479 14.99 0.89 13.97
C GLN A 479 14.05 1.05 15.18
N LYS A 480 13.42 2.23 15.32
CA LYS A 480 12.41 2.46 16.35
C LYS A 480 11.09 1.77 15.95
N GLU A 481 10.70 0.75 16.72
CA GLU A 481 9.54 -0.11 16.46
C GLU A 481 8.25 0.67 16.15
N SER A 482 7.91 1.65 16.98
CA SER A 482 6.69 2.46 16.79
C SER A 482 6.66 3.18 15.44
N VAL A 483 7.81 3.66 14.97
CA VAL A 483 7.95 4.39 13.69
C VAL A 483 7.90 3.41 12.53
N ARG A 484 8.58 2.26 12.67
CA ARG A 484 8.60 1.20 11.66
C ARG A 484 7.19 0.66 11.39
N VAL A 485 6.41 0.44 12.44
CA VAL A 485 5.02 -0.03 12.34
C VAL A 485 4.16 0.98 11.60
N GLU A 486 4.30 2.27 11.89
CA GLU A 486 3.55 3.33 11.21
C GLU A 486 3.87 3.40 9.71
N VAL A 487 5.15 3.28 9.35
CA VAL A 487 5.57 3.19 7.95
C VAL A 487 4.98 1.96 7.26
N CYS A 488 4.98 0.80 7.94
CA CYS A 488 4.39 -0.43 7.41
C CYS A 488 2.88 -0.28 7.19
N LYS A 489 2.16 0.41 8.09
CA LYS A 489 0.74 0.75 7.91
C LYS A 489 0.54 1.60 6.66
N CYS A 490 1.30 2.68 6.48
CA CYS A 490 1.21 3.54 5.29
C CYS A 490 1.45 2.77 3.97
N ILE A 491 2.46 1.89 3.94
CA ILE A 491 2.75 1.06 2.76
C ILE A 491 1.56 0.13 2.47
N MET A 492 1.01 -0.52 3.50
CA MET A 492 -0.11 -1.44 3.33
C MET A 492 -1.42 -0.75 2.93
N GLU A 493 -1.68 0.44 3.48
CA GLU A 493 -2.81 1.29 3.06
C GLU A 493 -2.71 1.67 1.58
N SER A 494 -1.51 2.09 1.13
CA SER A 494 -1.28 2.39 -0.28
C SER A 494 -1.45 1.15 -1.16
N PHE A 495 -0.96 -0.01 -0.71
CA PHE A 495 -1.13 -1.28 -1.43
C PHE A 495 -2.60 -1.62 -1.62
N ILE A 496 -3.39 -1.63 -0.55
CA ILE A 496 -4.82 -1.97 -0.60
C ILE A 496 -5.61 -0.97 -1.46
N LYS A 497 -5.21 0.30 -1.45
CA LYS A 497 -5.88 1.37 -2.21
C LYS A 497 -5.62 1.28 -3.72
N HIS A 498 -4.39 0.98 -4.13
CA HIS A 498 -3.97 1.08 -5.53
C HIS A 498 -3.91 -0.28 -6.25
N GLN A 499 -3.70 -1.38 -5.53
CA GLN A 499 -3.67 -2.71 -6.12
C GLN A 499 -5.10 -3.14 -6.52
N GLN A 500 -5.35 -3.32 -7.82
CA GLN A 500 -6.66 -3.79 -8.32
C GLN A 500 -6.68 -5.29 -8.63
N GLU A 501 -5.55 -5.84 -9.09
CA GLU A 501 -5.45 -7.24 -9.49
C GLU A 501 -4.81 -8.09 -8.40
N SER A 502 -5.22 -9.35 -8.29
CA SER A 502 -4.59 -10.30 -7.38
C SER A 502 -3.15 -10.59 -7.79
N THR A 503 -2.24 -10.68 -6.83
CA THR A 503 -0.82 -10.96 -7.09
C THR A 503 -0.43 -12.39 -6.72
N LYS A 504 0.53 -12.92 -7.48
CA LYS A 504 1.23 -14.20 -7.26
C LYS A 504 2.74 -14.07 -7.32
N ASP A 505 3.25 -12.84 -7.43
CA ASP A 505 4.68 -12.58 -7.54
C ASP A 505 5.37 -12.87 -6.19
N PRO A 506 6.30 -13.84 -6.12
CA PRO A 506 6.99 -14.18 -4.88
C PRO A 506 7.70 -13.00 -4.22
N VAL A 507 8.20 -12.03 -5.00
CA VAL A 507 8.91 -10.85 -4.46
C VAL A 507 7.93 -9.98 -3.68
N ILE A 508 6.77 -9.67 -4.28
CA ILE A 508 5.71 -8.88 -3.66
C ILE A 508 5.15 -9.61 -2.44
N LEU A 509 4.90 -10.92 -2.58
CA LEU A 509 4.35 -11.74 -1.51
C LEU A 509 5.29 -11.75 -0.30
N ASN A 510 6.57 -12.07 -0.49
CA ASN A 510 7.54 -12.13 0.61
C ASN A 510 7.76 -10.77 1.28
N ALA A 511 7.87 -9.69 0.49
CA ALA A 511 8.05 -8.35 1.03
C ALA A 511 6.84 -7.88 1.84
N LEU A 512 5.61 -8.04 1.31
CA LEU A 512 4.39 -7.67 2.02
C LEU A 512 4.10 -8.60 3.21
N LEU A 513 4.49 -9.87 3.13
CA LEU A 513 4.42 -10.80 4.26
C LEU A 513 5.30 -10.32 5.41
N HIS A 514 6.53 -9.90 5.13
CA HIS A 514 7.45 -9.31 6.12
C HIS A 514 6.91 -8.01 6.72
N ILE A 515 6.31 -7.14 5.90
CA ILE A 515 5.64 -5.91 6.35
C ILE A 515 4.46 -6.25 7.28
N CYS A 516 3.60 -7.20 6.88
CA CYS A 516 2.48 -7.66 7.70
C CYS A 516 2.95 -8.29 9.01
N LYS A 517 4.04 -9.07 8.98
CA LYS A 517 4.64 -9.66 10.17
C LYS A 517 5.14 -8.58 11.13
N THR A 518 5.84 -7.57 10.61
CA THR A 518 6.31 -6.43 11.41
C THR A 518 5.14 -5.71 12.10
N MET A 519 4.01 -5.53 11.40
CA MET A 519 2.80 -4.97 12.00
C MET A 519 2.20 -5.90 13.07
N HIS A 520 2.11 -7.20 12.81
CA HIS A 520 1.58 -8.17 13.76
C HIS A 520 2.43 -8.27 15.04
N ASP A 521 3.75 -8.33 14.90
CA ASP A 521 4.68 -8.52 16.02
C ASP A 521 4.68 -7.33 16.99
N SER A 522 4.19 -6.16 16.54
CA SER A 522 3.96 -4.99 17.39
C SER A 522 2.76 -5.12 18.35
N VAL A 523 1.88 -6.10 18.13
CA VAL A 523 0.69 -6.32 18.95
C VAL A 523 1.07 -7.00 20.26
N ASN A 524 0.80 -6.33 21.38
CA ASN A 524 1.07 -6.82 22.73
C ASN A 524 -0.17 -6.69 23.63
N ALA A 525 -0.03 -7.07 24.90
CA ALA A 525 -1.14 -7.06 25.88
C ALA A 525 -1.71 -5.66 26.16
N LEU A 526 -0.96 -4.59 25.86
CA LEU A 526 -1.38 -3.20 26.05
C LEU A 526 -1.97 -2.57 24.78
N THR A 527 -1.91 -3.27 23.64
CA THR A 527 -2.47 -2.77 22.38
C THR A 527 -3.99 -2.68 22.47
N LEU A 528 -4.53 -1.53 22.11
CA LEU A 528 -5.96 -1.26 22.12
C LEU A 528 -6.69 -2.13 21.09
N GLU A 529 -7.93 -2.52 21.40
CA GLU A 529 -8.74 -3.37 20.51
C GLU A 529 -8.99 -2.72 19.14
N ASP A 530 -9.14 -1.39 19.07
CA ASP A 530 -9.31 -0.68 17.81
C ASP A 530 -8.05 -0.71 16.94
N GLU A 531 -6.86 -0.66 17.56
CA GLU A 531 -5.60 -0.80 16.84
C GLU A 531 -5.42 -2.23 16.32
N LYS A 532 -5.75 -3.25 17.11
CA LYS A 532 -5.76 -4.65 16.65
C LYS A 532 -6.68 -4.84 15.46
N ARG A 533 -7.88 -4.24 15.48
CA ARG A 533 -8.84 -4.28 14.36
C ARG A 533 -8.30 -3.61 13.11
N MET A 534 -7.67 -2.44 13.24
CA MET A 534 -7.05 -1.73 12.12
C MET A 534 -5.92 -2.57 11.50
N LEU A 535 -5.00 -3.09 12.30
CA LEU A 535 -3.91 -3.96 11.82
C LEU A 535 -4.46 -5.21 11.13
N ALA A 536 -5.45 -5.86 11.73
CA ALA A 536 -6.10 -7.02 11.14
C ALA A 536 -6.81 -6.68 9.82
N ALA A 537 -7.42 -5.50 9.69
CA ALA A 537 -8.05 -5.06 8.44
C ALA A 537 -7.02 -4.89 7.31
N LEU A 538 -5.85 -4.32 7.61
CA LEU A 538 -4.74 -4.19 6.66
C LEU A 538 -4.21 -5.57 6.22
N ILE A 539 -3.93 -6.45 7.18
CA ILE A 539 -3.46 -7.83 6.89
C ILE A 539 -4.51 -8.60 6.08
N ASN A 540 -5.80 -8.46 6.43
CA ASN A 540 -6.89 -9.08 5.67
C ASN A 540 -7.01 -8.54 4.25
N GLY A 541 -6.72 -7.25 4.05
CA GLY A 541 -6.64 -6.64 2.72
C GLY A 541 -5.56 -7.32 1.87
N PHE A 542 -4.36 -7.53 2.43
CA PHE A 542 -3.29 -8.28 1.77
C PHE A 542 -3.68 -9.72 1.46
N ILE A 543 -4.18 -10.48 2.44
CA ILE A 543 -4.55 -11.90 2.27
C ILE A 543 -5.58 -12.09 1.14
N LYS A 544 -6.52 -11.14 0.97
CA LYS A 544 -7.53 -11.17 -0.11
C LYS A 544 -6.94 -10.91 -1.50
N MET A 545 -5.82 -10.20 -1.59
CA MET A 545 -5.14 -9.91 -2.86
C MET A 545 -4.22 -11.05 -3.32
N VAL A 546 -3.92 -12.03 -2.47
CA VAL A 546 -3.06 -13.17 -2.84
C VAL A 546 -3.89 -14.25 -3.55
N SER A 547 -3.56 -14.53 -4.81
CA SER A 547 -4.19 -15.60 -5.58
C SER A 547 -3.22 -16.39 -6.44
N PHE A 548 -3.12 -17.70 -6.20
CA PHE A 548 -2.38 -18.64 -7.04
C PHE A 548 -3.25 -19.27 -8.15
N GLY A 549 -4.44 -18.71 -8.40
CA GLY A 549 -5.35 -19.16 -9.45
C GLY A 549 -5.83 -20.59 -9.24
N ARG A 550 -5.40 -21.51 -10.11
CA ARG A 550 -5.79 -22.94 -10.05
C ARG A 550 -4.84 -23.81 -9.22
N ASP A 551 -3.75 -23.26 -8.72
CA ASP A 551 -2.86 -23.97 -7.81
C ASP A 551 -3.42 -23.92 -6.38
N PHE A 552 -4.38 -24.80 -6.13
CA PHE A 552 -5.08 -24.86 -4.84
C PHE A 552 -4.15 -25.31 -3.70
N GLU A 553 -3.13 -26.13 -3.99
CA GLU A 553 -2.16 -26.61 -2.98
C GLU A 553 -1.26 -25.47 -2.51
N GLN A 554 -0.74 -24.67 -3.43
CA GLN A 554 0.05 -23.48 -3.10
C GLN A 554 -0.78 -22.45 -2.32
N GLN A 555 -2.04 -22.23 -2.73
CA GLN A 555 -2.96 -21.33 -2.01
C GLN A 555 -3.21 -21.80 -0.57
N LEU A 556 -3.44 -23.10 -0.35
CA LEU A 556 -3.61 -23.64 1.00
C LEU A 556 -2.32 -23.53 1.82
N SER A 557 -1.15 -23.78 1.22
CA SER A 557 0.14 -23.62 1.88
C SER A 557 0.34 -22.19 2.39
N PHE A 558 0.00 -21.19 1.57
CA PHE A 558 0.03 -19.78 1.99
C PHE A 558 -0.88 -19.51 3.18
N TYR A 559 -2.11 -20.06 3.21
CA TYR A 559 -3.01 -19.89 4.35
C TYR A 559 -2.51 -20.60 5.63
N VAL A 560 -1.82 -21.73 5.49
CA VAL A 560 -1.17 -22.42 6.62
C VAL A 560 -0.04 -21.57 7.20
N GLU A 561 0.80 -20.99 6.35
CA GLU A 561 1.85 -20.06 6.77
C GLU A 561 1.27 -18.82 7.45
N ALA A 562 0.28 -18.18 6.83
CA ALA A 562 -0.40 -17.00 7.37
C ALA A 562 -1.06 -17.28 8.73
N ARG A 563 -1.67 -18.46 8.93
CA ARG A 563 -2.23 -18.87 10.22
C ARG A 563 -1.15 -18.95 11.31
N SER A 564 0.00 -19.53 10.97
CA SER A 564 1.10 -19.69 11.93
C SER A 564 1.71 -18.35 12.35
N MET A 565 1.77 -17.41 11.41
CA MET A 565 2.41 -16.11 11.62
C MET A 565 1.47 -15.09 12.29
N PHE A 566 0.16 -15.11 12.00
CA PHE A 566 -0.80 -14.12 12.51
C PHE A 566 -1.70 -14.68 13.63
N CYS A 567 -1.18 -15.56 14.46
CA CYS A 567 -1.95 -16.34 15.43
C CYS A 567 -2.64 -15.49 16.52
N ASN A 568 -2.13 -14.29 16.82
CA ASN A 568 -2.66 -13.43 17.88
C ASN A 568 -3.80 -12.50 17.41
N LEU A 569 -4.09 -12.46 16.11
CA LEU A 569 -5.13 -11.61 15.53
C LEU A 569 -6.34 -12.45 15.11
N GLU A 570 -7.33 -12.57 16.01
CA GLU A 570 -8.56 -13.32 15.73
C GLU A 570 -9.27 -12.91 14.43
N PRO A 571 -9.42 -11.62 14.06
CA PRO A 571 -10.09 -11.27 12.81
C PRO A 571 -9.35 -11.78 11.56
N VAL A 572 -8.04 -12.00 11.65
CA VAL A 572 -7.25 -12.62 10.58
C VAL A 572 -7.53 -14.12 10.51
N LEU A 573 -7.56 -14.82 11.65
CA LEU A 573 -7.91 -16.24 11.71
C LEU A 573 -9.32 -16.52 11.16
N VAL A 574 -10.29 -15.67 11.49
CA VAL A 574 -11.66 -15.75 10.95
C VAL A 574 -11.67 -15.59 9.43
N GLN A 575 -10.93 -14.60 8.90
CA GLN A 575 -10.80 -14.39 7.46
C GLN A 575 -10.12 -15.58 6.77
N LEU A 576 -9.09 -16.19 7.37
CA LEU A 576 -8.44 -17.39 6.85
C LEU A 576 -9.40 -18.58 6.77
N ILE A 577 -10.21 -18.81 7.80
CA ILE A 577 -11.23 -19.89 7.79
C ILE A 577 -12.23 -19.67 6.65
N HIS A 578 -12.73 -18.44 6.47
CA HIS A 578 -13.61 -18.12 5.34
C HIS A 578 -12.94 -18.31 3.98
N SER A 579 -11.67 -17.93 3.86
CA SER A 579 -10.90 -18.06 2.61
C SER A 579 -10.64 -19.53 2.26
N VAL A 580 -10.36 -20.37 3.26
CA VAL A 580 -10.20 -21.82 3.07
C VAL A 580 -11.53 -22.51 2.76
N ASN A 581 -12.63 -22.09 3.39
CA ASN A 581 -13.98 -22.57 3.03
C ASN A 581 -14.35 -22.18 1.59
N GLN A 582 -14.00 -20.97 1.16
CA GLN A 582 -14.17 -20.54 -0.23
C GLN A 582 -13.31 -21.39 -1.18
N LEU A 583 -12.04 -21.66 -0.84
CA LEU A 583 -11.14 -22.50 -1.62
C LEU A 583 -11.70 -23.93 -1.84
N ALA A 584 -12.30 -24.50 -0.79
CA ALA A 584 -12.99 -25.79 -0.90
C ALA A 584 -14.20 -25.72 -1.85
N MET A 585 -15.00 -24.65 -1.78
CA MET A 585 -16.14 -24.45 -2.68
C MET A 585 -15.74 -24.14 -4.12
N GLU A 586 -14.63 -23.43 -4.35
CA GLU A 586 -14.05 -23.22 -5.68
C GLU A 586 -13.56 -24.54 -6.28
N THR A 587 -12.91 -25.38 -5.47
CA THR A 587 -12.53 -26.74 -5.87
C THR A 587 -13.76 -27.56 -6.29
N ARG A 588 -14.86 -27.48 -5.53
CA ARG A 588 -16.15 -28.09 -5.88
C ARG A 588 -16.69 -27.58 -7.20
N LYS A 589 -16.65 -26.26 -7.42
CA LYS A 589 -17.14 -25.59 -8.64
C LYS A 589 -16.37 -26.06 -9.87
N VAL A 590 -15.04 -26.15 -9.78
CA VAL A 590 -14.18 -26.65 -10.86
C VAL A 590 -14.47 -28.13 -11.16
N MET A 591 -14.66 -28.94 -10.12
CA MET A 591 -14.92 -30.37 -10.25
C MET A 591 -16.41 -30.72 -10.50
N LYS A 592 -17.31 -29.73 -10.52
CA LYS A 592 -18.78 -29.92 -10.59
C LYS A 592 -19.30 -30.96 -9.58
N GLY A 593 -18.71 -30.94 -8.38
CA GLY A 593 -19.00 -31.89 -7.30
C GLY A 593 -18.54 -33.33 -7.52
N ASN A 594 -17.74 -33.63 -8.55
CA ASN A 594 -17.14 -34.95 -8.77
C ASN A 594 -15.65 -34.93 -8.38
N HIS A 595 -15.36 -35.15 -7.10
CA HIS A 595 -13.99 -35.12 -6.61
C HIS A 595 -13.22 -36.40 -6.98
N SER A 596 -12.05 -36.23 -7.59
CA SER A 596 -11.01 -37.27 -7.65
C SER A 596 -10.47 -37.60 -6.25
N ARG A 597 -9.73 -38.72 -6.11
CA ARG A 597 -9.06 -39.08 -4.85
C ARG A 597 -8.15 -37.96 -4.34
N LYS A 598 -7.42 -37.28 -5.23
CA LYS A 598 -6.52 -36.16 -4.90
C LYS A 598 -7.31 -34.95 -4.40
N THR A 599 -8.32 -34.51 -5.16
CA THR A 599 -9.14 -33.35 -4.77
C THR A 599 -9.98 -33.59 -3.52
N ALA A 600 -10.45 -34.82 -3.29
CA ALA A 600 -11.16 -35.17 -2.06
C ALA A 600 -10.21 -35.12 -0.85
N ALA A 601 -8.96 -35.58 -1.00
CA ALA A 601 -7.95 -35.45 0.05
C ALA A 601 -7.62 -33.96 0.32
N PHE A 602 -7.51 -33.15 -0.73
CA PHE A 602 -7.32 -31.71 -0.61
C PHE A 602 -8.46 -31.02 0.14
N VAL A 603 -9.72 -31.27 -0.22
CA VAL A 603 -10.86 -30.67 0.48
C VAL A 603 -10.91 -31.12 1.95
N ARG A 604 -10.58 -32.39 2.25
CA ARG A 604 -10.42 -32.85 3.64
C ARG A 604 -9.31 -32.10 4.39
N ALA A 605 -8.22 -31.72 3.72
CA ALA A 605 -7.18 -30.89 4.31
C ALA A 605 -7.67 -29.46 4.60
N CYS A 606 -8.42 -28.83 3.68
CA CYS A 606 -9.08 -27.54 3.92
C CYS A 606 -10.02 -27.60 5.12
N VAL A 607 -10.85 -28.64 5.18
CA VAL A 607 -11.77 -28.89 6.30
C VAL A 607 -11.00 -29.10 7.60
N ALA A 608 -9.94 -29.90 7.60
CA ALA A 608 -9.10 -30.10 8.78
C ALA A 608 -8.49 -28.78 9.27
N PHE A 609 -7.98 -27.95 8.36
CA PHE A 609 -7.48 -26.60 8.68
C PHE A 609 -8.55 -25.78 9.42
N CYS A 610 -9.78 -25.72 8.91
CA CYS A 610 -10.86 -25.00 9.60
C CYS A 610 -11.12 -25.59 11.00
N PHE A 611 -11.23 -26.91 11.11
CA PHE A 611 -11.52 -27.60 12.37
C PHE A 611 -10.49 -27.35 13.46
N ILE A 612 -9.19 -27.29 13.12
CA ILE A 612 -8.12 -27.01 14.09
C ILE A 612 -7.89 -25.51 14.32
N THR A 613 -8.49 -24.61 13.52
CA THR A 613 -8.35 -23.14 13.70
C THR A 613 -9.45 -22.58 14.59
N ILE A 614 -10.69 -23.06 14.43
CA ILE A 614 -11.85 -22.54 15.16
C ILE A 614 -11.68 -22.57 16.69
N PRO A 615 -11.13 -23.63 17.33
CA PRO A 615 -10.94 -23.66 18.78
C PRO A 615 -10.04 -22.54 19.32
N SER A 616 -9.16 -21.96 18.49
CA SER A 616 -8.22 -20.90 18.88
C SER A 616 -8.88 -19.52 19.05
N LEU A 617 -10.15 -19.37 18.67
CA LEU A 617 -10.91 -18.11 18.80
C LEU A 617 -11.56 -18.00 20.18
N SER A 618 -11.55 -16.80 20.78
CA SER A 618 -12.24 -16.56 22.07
C SER A 618 -13.76 -16.46 21.93
N GLY A 619 -14.25 -15.85 20.85
CA GLY A 619 -15.68 -15.58 20.63
C GLY A 619 -16.52 -16.85 20.44
N ILE A 620 -17.37 -17.19 21.42
CA ILE A 620 -18.24 -18.39 21.36
C ILE A 620 -19.18 -18.36 20.15
N PHE A 621 -19.86 -17.24 19.88
CA PHE A 621 -20.75 -17.13 18.72
C PHE A 621 -20.01 -17.17 17.39
N THR A 622 -18.81 -16.59 17.33
CA THR A 622 -17.94 -16.71 16.16
C THR A 622 -17.58 -18.17 15.91
N ARG A 623 -17.20 -18.91 16.96
CA ARG A 623 -16.92 -20.35 16.88
C ARG A 623 -18.14 -21.16 16.43
N LEU A 624 -19.30 -20.96 17.06
CA LEU A 624 -20.55 -21.64 16.69
C LEU A 624 -20.89 -21.45 15.20
N ASN A 625 -20.88 -20.20 14.74
CA ASN A 625 -21.17 -19.89 13.35
C ASN A 625 -20.13 -20.50 12.39
N LEU A 626 -18.84 -20.46 12.73
CA LEU A 626 -17.79 -21.04 11.90
C LEU A 626 -17.83 -22.57 11.87
N TYR A 627 -18.17 -23.24 12.98
CA TYR A 627 -18.41 -24.69 13.00
C TYR A 627 -19.57 -25.04 12.04
N LEU A 628 -20.69 -24.30 12.11
CA LEU A 628 -21.84 -24.52 11.24
C LEU A 628 -21.51 -24.29 9.75
N HIS A 629 -20.91 -23.15 9.40
CA HIS A 629 -20.56 -22.83 8.01
C HIS A 629 -19.53 -23.82 7.44
N SER A 630 -18.50 -24.17 8.21
CA SER A 630 -17.47 -25.14 7.76
C SER A 630 -18.06 -26.55 7.64
N GLY A 631 -19.00 -26.92 8.52
CA GLY A 631 -19.76 -28.16 8.42
C GLY A 631 -20.65 -28.21 7.17
N GLN A 632 -21.33 -27.12 6.83
CA GLN A 632 -22.12 -27.00 5.59
C GLN A 632 -21.24 -27.11 4.34
N VAL A 633 -20.04 -26.50 4.34
CA VAL A 633 -19.07 -26.62 3.24
C VAL A 633 -18.55 -28.05 3.13
N ALA A 634 -18.26 -28.72 4.25
CA ALA A 634 -17.86 -30.13 4.27
C ALA A 634 -18.97 -31.03 3.70
N LEU A 635 -20.23 -30.78 4.08
CA LEU A 635 -21.40 -31.49 3.56
C LEU A 635 -21.53 -31.32 2.04
N ALA A 636 -21.44 -30.08 1.55
CA ALA A 636 -21.51 -29.77 0.12
C ALA A 636 -20.40 -30.47 -0.71
N ASN A 637 -19.27 -30.79 -0.07
CA ASN A 637 -18.14 -31.50 -0.68
C ASN A 637 -18.11 -33.01 -0.37
N GLN A 638 -19.23 -33.60 0.07
CA GLN A 638 -19.36 -35.04 0.37
C GLN A 638 -18.40 -35.55 1.46
N CYS A 639 -17.92 -34.67 2.35
CA CYS A 639 -17.05 -35.02 3.48
C CYS A 639 -17.89 -35.27 4.76
N LEU A 640 -18.74 -36.31 4.71
CA LEU A 640 -19.78 -36.54 5.73
C LEU A 640 -19.21 -36.72 7.15
N SER A 641 -18.16 -37.52 7.31
CA SER A 641 -17.53 -37.75 8.62
C SER A 641 -16.97 -36.48 9.24
N GLN A 642 -16.42 -35.57 8.42
CA GLN A 642 -15.87 -34.31 8.90
C GLN A 642 -16.98 -33.30 9.19
N ALA A 643 -18.05 -33.28 8.38
CA ALA A 643 -19.23 -32.46 8.63
C ALA A 643 -19.87 -32.83 9.98
N ASP A 644 -20.05 -34.12 10.24
CA ASP A 644 -20.55 -34.65 11.52
C ASP A 644 -19.67 -34.21 12.71
N ALA A 645 -18.33 -34.22 12.55
CA ALA A 645 -17.42 -33.71 13.58
C ALA A 645 -17.63 -32.21 13.88
N PHE A 646 -17.82 -31.36 12.86
CA PHE A 646 -18.14 -29.93 13.09
C PHE A 646 -19.47 -29.76 13.80
N PHE A 647 -20.50 -30.51 13.41
CA PHE A 647 -21.83 -30.41 14.03
C PHE A 647 -21.80 -30.89 15.49
N LYS A 648 -21.09 -31.98 15.78
CA LYS A 648 -20.86 -32.44 17.17
C LYS A 648 -20.13 -31.39 18.00
N ALA A 649 -19.08 -30.78 17.46
CA ALA A 649 -18.36 -29.70 18.13
C ALA A 649 -19.25 -28.48 18.40
N ALA A 650 -20.12 -28.11 17.44
CA ALA A 650 -21.10 -27.05 17.62
C ALA A 650 -22.11 -27.39 18.73
N VAL A 651 -22.65 -28.62 18.74
CA VAL A 651 -23.57 -29.10 19.80
C VAL A 651 -22.90 -29.04 21.17
N SER A 652 -21.64 -29.48 21.29
CA SER A 652 -20.91 -29.45 22.56
C SER A 652 -20.58 -28.04 23.06
N LEU A 653 -20.58 -27.04 22.17
CA LEU A 653 -20.28 -25.64 22.49
C LEU A 653 -21.52 -24.84 22.95
N VAL A 654 -22.72 -25.26 22.57
CA VAL A 654 -23.98 -24.58 22.97
C VAL A 654 -24.15 -24.42 24.49
N PRO A 655 -23.84 -25.40 25.37
CA PRO A 655 -23.94 -25.23 26.82
C PRO A 655 -23.00 -24.16 27.38
N GLU A 656 -21.89 -23.85 26.68
CA GLU A 656 -20.90 -22.87 27.12
C GLU A 656 -21.31 -21.42 26.81
N VAL A 657 -22.44 -21.20 26.14
CA VAL A 657 -22.91 -19.86 25.76
C VAL A 657 -23.21 -19.03 27.03
N PRO A 658 -22.58 -17.84 27.17
CA PRO A 658 -22.78 -16.99 28.35
C PRO A 658 -24.14 -16.30 28.26
N LYS A 659 -24.82 -16.13 29.39
CA LYS A 659 -26.16 -15.49 29.45
C LYS A 659 -26.19 -14.10 28.83
N MET A 660 -25.14 -13.30 29.07
CA MET A 660 -25.02 -11.92 28.58
C MET A 660 -23.75 -11.75 27.76
N ILE A 661 -23.85 -11.00 26.67
CA ILE A 661 -22.75 -10.71 25.74
C ILE A 661 -22.61 -9.20 25.61
N SER A 662 -21.38 -8.69 25.61
CA SER A 662 -21.11 -7.29 25.27
C SER A 662 -21.09 -7.14 23.74
N VAL A 663 -22.05 -6.42 23.18
CA VAL A 663 -22.11 -6.02 21.77
C VAL A 663 -22.07 -4.50 21.71
N ASP A 664 -21.03 -3.94 21.10
CA ASP A 664 -20.77 -2.49 21.02
C ASP A 664 -20.75 -1.80 22.40
N GLY A 665 -20.17 -2.46 23.40
CA GLY A 665 -20.09 -1.95 24.78
C GLY A 665 -21.41 -2.03 25.57
N LYS A 666 -22.48 -2.57 24.98
CA LYS A 666 -23.76 -2.81 25.66
C LYS A 666 -23.95 -4.29 25.92
N MET A 667 -24.26 -4.63 27.16
CA MET A 667 -24.63 -5.99 27.53
C MET A 667 -26.00 -6.32 26.97
N ARG A 668 -26.07 -7.33 26.11
CA ARG A 668 -27.31 -7.87 25.53
C ARG A 668 -27.49 -9.33 25.95
N PRO A 669 -28.74 -9.80 26.12
CA PRO A 669 -29.02 -11.21 26.35
C PRO A 669 -28.58 -12.05 25.14
N SER A 670 -27.95 -13.18 25.42
CA SER A 670 -27.43 -14.11 24.42
C SER A 670 -28.52 -14.93 23.72
N ASP A 671 -29.67 -15.09 24.37
CA ASP A 671 -30.77 -15.96 23.93
C ASP A 671 -31.22 -15.67 22.50
N ALA A 672 -31.30 -14.39 22.10
CA ALA A 672 -31.71 -14.01 20.75
C ALA A 672 -30.69 -14.45 19.68
N PHE A 673 -29.40 -14.33 19.97
CA PHE A 673 -28.32 -14.78 19.08
C PHE A 673 -28.27 -16.31 19.01
N LEU A 674 -28.49 -16.97 20.15
CA LEU A 674 -28.55 -18.43 20.22
C LEU A 674 -29.75 -18.96 19.46
N LEU A 675 -30.92 -18.31 19.57
CA LEU A 675 -32.12 -18.63 18.80
C LEU A 675 -31.85 -18.57 17.30
N GLU A 676 -31.23 -17.48 16.80
CA GLU A 676 -30.89 -17.32 15.39
C GLU A 676 -29.95 -18.43 14.89
N PHE A 677 -28.88 -18.70 15.64
CA PHE A 677 -27.95 -19.78 15.34
C PHE A 677 -28.65 -21.15 15.30
N LEU A 678 -29.45 -21.48 16.32
CA LEU A 678 -30.15 -22.75 16.41
C LEU A 678 -31.16 -22.92 15.27
N CYS A 679 -31.85 -21.86 14.85
CA CYS A 679 -32.76 -21.92 13.70
C CYS A 679 -32.00 -22.30 12.41
N ASN A 680 -30.83 -21.69 12.17
CA ASN A 680 -29.98 -22.05 11.04
C ASN A 680 -29.45 -23.48 11.16
N PHE A 681 -29.07 -23.89 12.37
CA PHE A 681 -28.57 -25.25 12.61
C PHE A 681 -29.66 -26.31 12.39
N PHE A 682 -30.89 -26.09 12.88
CA PHE A 682 -32.04 -26.96 12.62
C PHE A 682 -32.34 -27.08 11.13
N SER A 683 -32.30 -25.95 10.40
CA SER A 683 -32.44 -25.98 8.94
C SER A 683 -31.42 -26.94 8.33
N THR A 684 -30.13 -26.79 8.71
CA THR A 684 -29.04 -27.64 8.20
C THR A 684 -29.24 -29.12 8.55
N LEU A 685 -29.67 -29.43 9.76
CA LEU A 685 -29.90 -30.81 10.22
C LEU A 685 -30.96 -31.57 9.42
N LEU A 686 -31.86 -30.88 8.70
CA LEU A 686 -32.83 -31.54 7.82
C LEU A 686 -32.14 -32.39 6.74
N VAL A 687 -31.06 -31.88 6.16
CA VAL A 687 -30.33 -32.52 5.04
C VAL A 687 -29.07 -33.27 5.47
N VAL A 688 -28.82 -33.34 6.78
CA VAL A 688 -27.69 -34.11 7.31
C VAL A 688 -28.09 -35.57 7.42
N PRO A 689 -27.35 -36.51 6.79
CA PRO A 689 -27.62 -37.93 6.95
C PRO A 689 -27.33 -38.40 8.37
N ASP A 690 -28.17 -39.29 8.89
CA ASP A 690 -27.94 -39.95 10.17
C ASP A 690 -26.73 -40.89 10.11
N HIS A 691 -26.01 -40.98 11.23
CA HIS A 691 -24.85 -41.86 11.32
C HIS A 691 -25.30 -43.33 11.39
N PRO A 692 -24.76 -44.25 10.56
CA PRO A 692 -25.22 -45.65 10.49
C PRO A 692 -25.22 -46.38 11.83
N GLU A 693 -24.24 -46.08 12.69
CA GLU A 693 -24.01 -46.77 13.97
C GLU A 693 -24.60 -46.06 15.22
N GLN A 694 -24.98 -44.79 15.14
CA GLN A 694 -25.35 -43.99 16.34
C GLN A 694 -26.87 -43.88 16.56
N GLY A 695 -27.64 -44.64 15.76
CA GLY A 695 -29.09 -44.60 15.78
C GLY A 695 -29.67 -43.38 15.08
N VAL A 696 -30.98 -43.44 14.82
CA VAL A 696 -31.71 -42.38 14.12
C VAL A 696 -31.75 -41.08 14.93
N LEU A 697 -31.69 -39.95 14.23
CA LEU A 697 -31.80 -38.59 14.77
C LEU A 697 -30.77 -38.27 15.85
N PHE A 698 -29.57 -38.87 15.79
CA PHE A 698 -28.55 -38.73 16.83
C PHE A 698 -28.21 -37.27 17.12
N LEU A 699 -27.91 -36.46 16.09
CA LEU A 699 -27.56 -35.05 16.25
C LEU A 699 -28.72 -34.21 16.78
N VAL A 700 -29.95 -34.47 16.29
CA VAL A 700 -31.16 -33.78 16.75
C VAL A 700 -31.42 -34.08 18.22
N ARG A 701 -31.26 -35.34 18.65
CA ARG A 701 -31.39 -35.75 20.05
C ARG A 701 -30.31 -35.12 20.93
N GLY A 702 -29.06 -35.15 20.47
CA GLY A 702 -27.94 -34.52 21.17
C GLY A 702 -28.19 -33.03 21.39
N LEU A 703 -28.63 -32.32 20.35
CA LEU A 703 -28.95 -30.90 20.42
C LEU A 703 -30.15 -30.62 21.35
N LEU A 704 -31.21 -31.44 21.30
CA LEU A 704 -32.36 -31.32 22.20
C LEU A 704 -31.99 -31.52 23.67
N ASN A 705 -31.14 -32.50 23.98
CA ASN A 705 -30.66 -32.74 25.34
C ASN A 705 -29.89 -31.51 25.86
N VAL A 706 -28.98 -30.98 25.04
CA VAL A 706 -28.21 -29.77 25.36
C VAL A 706 -29.11 -28.54 25.59
N ILE A 707 -30.13 -28.34 24.75
CA ILE A 707 -31.10 -27.24 24.89
C ILE A 707 -31.95 -27.40 26.17
N GLN A 708 -32.26 -28.65 26.55
CA GLN A 708 -33.01 -28.94 27.76
C GLN A 708 -32.20 -28.61 29.02
N ASP A 709 -30.90 -28.93 29.02
CA ASP A 709 -29.98 -28.67 30.14
C ASP A 709 -29.52 -27.20 30.20
N TYR A 710 -29.65 -26.44 29.11
CA TYR A 710 -29.32 -25.01 29.07
C TYR A 710 -30.25 -24.19 29.97
N THR A 711 -29.66 -23.28 30.78
CA THR A 711 -30.41 -22.41 31.68
C THR A 711 -30.89 -21.13 30.99
N TRP A 712 -32.13 -21.15 30.50
CA TRP A 712 -32.81 -20.01 29.90
C TRP A 712 -33.19 -18.95 30.95
N GLU A 713 -33.34 -17.68 30.54
CA GLU A 713 -33.90 -16.64 31.42
C GLU A 713 -35.42 -16.81 31.61
N ASP A 714 -35.90 -16.69 32.85
CA ASP A 714 -37.32 -16.93 33.19
C ASP A 714 -38.29 -15.92 32.51
N ASN A 715 -37.79 -14.74 32.18
CA ASN A 715 -38.57 -13.69 31.51
C ASN A 715 -38.66 -13.84 29.99
N ASN A 716 -38.01 -14.84 29.39
CA ASN A 716 -37.93 -15.03 27.96
C ASN A 716 -38.71 -16.26 27.49
N ASP A 717 -39.35 -16.15 26.33
CA ASP A 717 -40.13 -17.21 25.69
C ASP A 717 -39.33 -17.97 24.61
N ASP A 718 -38.05 -17.65 24.43
CA ASP A 718 -37.20 -18.20 23.37
C ASP A 718 -37.02 -19.72 23.45
N LYS A 719 -37.02 -20.31 24.65
CA LYS A 719 -37.04 -21.78 24.83
C LYS A 719 -38.24 -22.43 24.12
N VAL A 720 -39.43 -21.85 24.28
CA VAL A 720 -40.65 -22.35 23.63
C VAL A 720 -40.60 -22.13 22.13
N ARG A 721 -40.04 -21.02 21.66
CA ARG A 721 -39.83 -20.76 20.23
C ARG A 721 -38.90 -21.79 19.61
N ILE A 722 -37.80 -22.13 20.28
CA ILE A 722 -36.87 -23.19 19.85
C ILE A 722 -37.59 -24.53 19.76
N TYR A 723 -38.32 -24.94 20.80
CA TYR A 723 -39.11 -26.17 20.76
C TYR A 723 -40.15 -26.17 19.63
N THR A 724 -40.76 -25.02 19.36
CA THR A 724 -41.70 -24.88 18.24
C THR A 724 -41.00 -25.05 16.89
N ASN A 725 -39.80 -24.48 16.72
CA ASN A 725 -38.99 -24.65 15.51
C ASN A 725 -38.47 -26.09 15.37
N VAL A 726 -38.18 -26.78 16.47
CA VAL A 726 -37.87 -28.21 16.44
C VAL A 726 -39.09 -29.01 15.94
N LEU A 727 -40.32 -28.65 16.34
CA LEU A 727 -41.52 -29.28 15.77
C LEU A 727 -41.63 -29.03 14.27
N HIS A 728 -41.25 -27.84 13.78
CA HIS A 728 -41.21 -27.58 12.34
C HIS A 728 -40.20 -28.50 11.63
N LEU A 729 -38.99 -28.64 12.18
CA LEU A 729 -37.96 -29.55 11.68
C LEU A 729 -38.43 -31.00 11.66
N LEU A 730 -38.92 -31.51 12.80
CA LEU A 730 -39.39 -32.88 12.92
C LEU A 730 -40.56 -33.16 11.95
N SER A 731 -41.44 -32.17 11.73
CA SER A 731 -42.52 -32.28 10.74
C SER A 731 -42.03 -32.23 9.29
N ALA A 732 -40.89 -31.60 9.02
CA ALA A 732 -40.24 -31.67 7.72
C ALA A 732 -39.55 -33.04 7.53
N MET A 733 -38.98 -33.61 8.60
CA MET A 733 -38.34 -34.93 8.58
C MET A 733 -39.31 -36.10 8.36
N THR A 734 -40.62 -35.91 8.61
CA THR A 734 -41.63 -36.94 8.30
C THR A 734 -42.05 -36.97 6.83
N GLN A 735 -41.63 -36.00 6.02
CA GLN A 735 -42.05 -35.92 4.62
C GLN A 735 -41.29 -36.97 3.78
N GLU A 736 -41.96 -37.54 2.78
CA GLU A 736 -41.35 -38.50 1.85
C GLU A 736 -40.26 -37.87 0.98
N THR A 737 -40.30 -36.55 0.80
CA THR A 737 -39.28 -35.79 0.09
C THR A 737 -39.11 -34.44 0.77
N TYR A 738 -37.87 -34.08 1.09
CA TYR A 738 -37.57 -32.80 1.74
C TYR A 738 -37.69 -31.61 0.80
N ILE A 739 -37.82 -30.41 1.39
CA ILE A 739 -37.94 -29.13 0.67
C ILE A 739 -36.72 -28.83 -0.20
N TYR A 740 -35.55 -29.24 0.27
CA TYR A 740 -34.29 -28.99 -0.41
C TYR A 740 -33.29 -30.12 -0.10
N HIS A 741 -32.31 -30.28 -0.97
CA HIS A 741 -31.28 -31.32 -0.88
C HIS A 741 -29.91 -30.74 -1.17
N VAL A 742 -28.88 -31.42 -0.68
CA VAL A 742 -27.49 -31.15 -1.06
C VAL A 742 -27.11 -32.11 -2.19
N ASP A 743 -26.61 -31.56 -3.29
CA ASP A 743 -26.19 -32.34 -4.46
C ASP A 743 -25.22 -33.47 -4.07
N LYS A 744 -25.60 -34.72 -4.39
CA LYS A 744 -24.86 -35.98 -4.13
C LYS A 744 -24.71 -36.34 -2.65
N VAL A 745 -25.59 -35.85 -1.79
CA VAL A 745 -25.70 -36.32 -0.41
C VAL A 745 -27.09 -36.89 -0.22
N ASP A 746 -27.14 -38.17 0.15
CA ASP A 746 -28.41 -38.85 0.44
C ASP A 746 -28.90 -38.44 1.84
N SER A 747 -29.91 -37.58 1.88
CA SER A 747 -30.57 -37.14 3.10
C SER A 747 -31.46 -38.24 3.70
N ASN A 748 -31.93 -38.02 4.93
CA ASN A 748 -32.75 -38.98 5.67
C ASN A 748 -34.09 -39.34 4.99
N ASP A 749 -34.65 -38.50 4.11
CA ASP A 749 -35.82 -38.85 3.31
C ASP A 749 -35.51 -39.96 2.29
N THR A 750 -34.30 -39.97 1.72
CA THR A 750 -33.83 -41.02 0.82
C THR A 750 -33.40 -42.27 1.59
N LEU A 751 -32.74 -42.09 2.75
CA LEU A 751 -32.23 -43.22 3.55
C LEU A 751 -33.34 -44.01 4.26
N TYR A 752 -34.35 -43.33 4.81
CA TYR A 752 -35.41 -43.98 5.57
C TYR A 752 -36.74 -44.05 4.82
N GLY A 753 -37.00 -43.21 3.81
CA GLY A 753 -38.11 -43.38 2.87
C GLY A 753 -39.49 -43.53 3.50
N GLY A 754 -39.77 -42.84 4.61
CA GLY A 754 -41.04 -42.97 5.35
C GLY A 754 -41.15 -44.24 6.21
N ASP A 755 -40.04 -44.88 6.58
CA ASP A 755 -40.04 -46.07 7.44
C ASP A 755 -40.82 -45.85 8.74
N SER A 756 -41.66 -46.83 9.06
CA SER A 756 -42.54 -46.82 10.23
C SER A 756 -41.79 -46.68 11.56
N LYS A 757 -40.58 -47.25 11.70
CA LYS A 757 -39.78 -47.13 12.93
C LYS A 757 -39.17 -45.74 13.06
N PHE A 758 -38.68 -45.17 11.95
CA PHE A 758 -38.18 -43.80 11.92
C PHE A 758 -39.27 -42.79 12.28
N LEU A 759 -40.46 -42.92 11.66
CA LEU A 759 -41.61 -42.07 11.98
C LEU A 759 -42.08 -42.22 13.43
N ALA A 760 -42.04 -43.43 14.00
CA ALA A 760 -42.36 -43.66 15.40
C ALA A 760 -41.40 -42.92 16.35
N GLU A 761 -40.10 -42.93 16.05
CA GLU A 761 -39.10 -42.19 16.82
C GLU A 761 -39.24 -40.67 16.69
N ILE A 762 -39.58 -40.14 15.50
CA ILE A 762 -39.92 -38.72 15.31
C ILE A 762 -41.14 -38.35 16.17
N ASN A 763 -42.21 -39.14 16.10
CA ASN A 763 -43.43 -38.86 16.86
C ASN A 763 -43.20 -38.87 18.38
N LYS A 764 -42.34 -39.76 18.88
CA LYS A 764 -41.92 -39.80 20.29
C LYS A 764 -41.18 -38.51 20.71
N LEU A 765 -40.30 -37.99 19.85
CA LEU A 765 -39.64 -36.71 20.09
C LEU A 765 -40.64 -35.55 20.08
N CYS A 766 -41.56 -35.52 19.10
CA CYS A 766 -42.61 -34.51 19.07
C CYS A 766 -43.50 -34.54 20.31
N GLU A 767 -43.89 -35.72 20.81
CA GLU A 767 -44.65 -35.85 22.07
C GLU A 767 -43.90 -35.24 23.26
N THR A 768 -42.59 -35.48 23.33
CA THR A 768 -41.73 -34.92 24.39
C THR A 768 -41.67 -33.39 24.28
N VAL A 769 -41.45 -32.86 23.08
CA VAL A 769 -41.37 -31.41 22.83
C VAL A 769 -42.71 -30.71 23.09
N ILE A 770 -43.83 -31.30 22.67
CA ILE A 770 -45.18 -30.77 22.95
C ILE A 770 -45.44 -30.75 24.47
N ALA A 771 -45.04 -31.81 25.19
CA ALA A 771 -45.19 -31.85 26.64
C ALA A 771 -44.44 -30.69 27.32
N GLN A 772 -43.21 -30.38 26.87
CA GLN A 772 -42.42 -29.26 27.37
C GLN A 772 -43.08 -27.90 27.09
N ILE A 773 -43.60 -27.69 25.87
CA ILE A 773 -44.34 -26.46 25.50
C ILE A 773 -45.58 -26.29 26.40
N LEU A 774 -46.36 -27.37 26.59
CA LEU A 774 -47.57 -27.34 27.40
C LEU A 774 -47.28 -27.15 28.89
N ASP A 775 -46.16 -27.67 29.39
CA ASP A 775 -45.75 -27.44 30.78
C ASP A 775 -45.38 -25.97 31.02
N HIS A 776 -44.62 -25.36 30.09
CA HIS A 776 -44.32 -23.93 30.16
C HIS A 776 -45.58 -23.05 30.11
N LEU A 777 -46.53 -23.36 29.22
CA LEU A 777 -47.83 -22.66 29.17
C LEU A 777 -48.63 -22.78 30.48
N LYS A 778 -48.53 -23.90 31.19
CA LYS A 778 -49.15 -24.06 32.52
C LYS A 778 -48.45 -23.21 33.57
N THR A 779 -47.13 -23.14 33.55
CA THR A 779 -46.32 -22.32 34.47
C THR A 779 -46.67 -20.84 34.30
N LEU A 780 -46.72 -20.32 33.07
CA LEU A 780 -47.15 -18.94 32.81
C LEU A 780 -48.58 -18.65 33.31
N GLY A 781 -49.46 -19.66 33.25
CA GLY A 781 -50.81 -19.56 33.81
C GLY A 781 -50.85 -19.49 35.34
N LYS A 782 -49.87 -20.10 36.03
CA LYS A 782 -49.74 -20.04 37.50
C LYS A 782 -49.10 -18.73 37.97
N GLU A 783 -48.18 -18.17 37.19
CA GLU A 783 -47.47 -16.92 37.48
C GLU A 783 -48.27 -15.65 37.09
N GLU A 784 -49.53 -15.80 36.68
CA GLU A 784 -50.40 -14.71 36.21
C GLU A 784 -49.84 -13.88 35.03
N THR A 785 -48.86 -14.41 34.28
CA THR A 785 -48.32 -13.78 33.06
C THR A 785 -49.22 -14.06 31.83
N LEU A 786 -50.51 -13.80 32.00
CA LEU A 786 -51.60 -14.22 31.08
C LEU A 786 -51.46 -13.67 29.66
N LYS A 787 -50.81 -12.50 29.49
CA LYS A 787 -50.54 -11.91 28.18
C LYS A 787 -49.53 -12.74 27.37
N ARG A 788 -48.43 -13.18 28.00
CA ARG A 788 -47.41 -14.05 27.35
C ARG A 788 -48.01 -15.42 27.04
N GLN A 789 -48.76 -15.98 28.00
CA GLN A 789 -49.49 -17.24 27.81
C GLN A 789 -50.43 -17.19 26.59
N SER A 790 -51.18 -16.11 26.44
CA SER A 790 -52.10 -15.91 25.32
C SER A 790 -51.36 -15.84 23.97
N GLN A 791 -50.26 -15.08 23.90
CA GLN A 791 -49.46 -14.93 22.69
C GLN A 791 -48.79 -16.26 22.28
N LEU A 792 -48.22 -16.99 23.24
CA LEU A 792 -47.60 -18.29 22.98
C LEU A 792 -48.61 -19.38 22.62
N ALA A 793 -49.79 -19.39 23.26
CA ALA A 793 -50.85 -20.32 22.90
C ALA A 793 -51.31 -20.12 21.44
N LEU A 794 -51.44 -18.85 21.01
CA LEU A 794 -51.78 -18.52 19.62
C LEU A 794 -50.65 -18.88 18.64
N TYR A 795 -49.39 -18.64 19.03
CA TYR A 795 -48.22 -19.01 18.22
C TYR A 795 -48.11 -20.53 18.04
N PHE A 796 -48.30 -21.30 19.12
CA PHE A 796 -48.29 -22.75 19.07
C PHE A 796 -49.49 -23.28 18.27
N PHE A 797 -50.68 -22.70 18.42
CA PHE A 797 -51.84 -23.01 17.58
C PHE A 797 -51.52 -22.84 16.08
N ASN A 798 -50.90 -21.71 15.70
CA ASN A 798 -50.51 -21.46 14.31
C ASN A 798 -49.50 -22.50 13.80
N THR A 799 -48.62 -22.99 14.66
CA THR A 799 -47.69 -24.07 14.32
C THR A 799 -48.41 -25.39 14.07
N ILE A 800 -49.35 -25.78 14.93
CA ILE A 800 -50.15 -26.99 14.71
C ILE A 800 -50.98 -26.85 13.43
N LEU A 801 -51.55 -25.67 13.16
CA LEU A 801 -52.29 -25.41 11.94
C LEU A 801 -51.41 -25.53 10.67
N ALA A 802 -50.15 -25.09 10.75
CA ALA A 802 -49.23 -25.11 9.62
C ALA A 802 -48.61 -26.49 9.34
N HIS A 803 -48.33 -27.27 10.39
CA HIS A 803 -47.53 -28.51 10.27
C HIS A 803 -48.23 -29.78 10.76
N GLY A 804 -49.27 -29.67 11.59
CA GLY A 804 -49.99 -30.81 12.16
C GLY A 804 -51.13 -31.33 11.28
N ASP A 805 -51.37 -32.63 11.33
CA ASP A 805 -52.51 -33.28 10.71
C ASP A 805 -53.73 -33.21 11.64
N LEU A 806 -54.59 -32.24 11.34
CA LEU A 806 -55.81 -31.94 12.10
C LEU A 806 -56.95 -32.94 11.86
N ARG A 807 -56.74 -33.98 11.03
CA ARG A 807 -57.62 -35.15 10.97
C ARG A 807 -57.55 -36.00 12.25
N ASN A 808 -56.44 -35.89 13.00
CA ASN A 808 -56.32 -36.57 14.28
C ASN A 808 -57.14 -35.85 15.36
N ASN A 809 -58.08 -36.59 15.99
CA ASN A 809 -58.96 -36.07 17.03
C ASN A 809 -58.23 -35.43 18.22
N LYS A 810 -57.07 -35.97 18.64
CA LYS A 810 -56.32 -35.45 19.79
C LYS A 810 -55.63 -34.12 19.47
N LEU A 811 -55.03 -33.98 18.28
CA LEU A 811 -54.41 -32.72 17.84
C LEU A 811 -55.47 -31.66 17.52
N ASN A 812 -56.61 -32.06 16.96
CA ASN A 812 -57.74 -31.18 16.73
C ASN A 812 -58.28 -30.61 18.05
N GLN A 813 -58.49 -31.47 19.05
CA GLN A 813 -58.89 -31.04 20.41
C GLN A 813 -57.85 -30.12 21.05
N LEU A 814 -56.55 -30.44 20.94
CA LEU A 814 -55.48 -29.58 21.44
C LEU A 814 -55.51 -28.19 20.80
N SER A 815 -55.75 -28.13 19.49
CA SER A 815 -55.83 -26.87 18.74
C SER A 815 -57.00 -25.99 19.21
N VAL A 816 -58.19 -26.59 19.41
CA VAL A 816 -59.34 -25.87 19.98
C VAL A 816 -59.04 -25.39 21.40
N ASN A 817 -58.38 -26.21 22.23
CA ASN A 817 -58.00 -25.82 23.59
C ASN A 817 -57.01 -24.65 23.62
N LEU A 818 -56.02 -24.64 22.71
CA LEU A 818 -55.05 -23.55 22.59
C LEU A 818 -55.69 -22.26 22.09
N TRP A 819 -56.61 -22.35 21.13
CA TRP A 819 -57.39 -21.20 20.65
C TRP A 819 -58.23 -20.57 21.75
N ASN A 820 -58.92 -21.40 22.55
CA ASN A 820 -59.70 -20.95 23.69
C ASN A 820 -58.80 -20.38 24.79
N LEU A 821 -57.64 -21.00 25.07
CA LEU A 821 -56.66 -20.49 26.03
C LEU A 821 -56.13 -19.11 25.62
N ALA A 822 -55.88 -18.90 24.32
CA ALA A 822 -55.43 -17.61 23.81
C ALA A 822 -56.46 -16.50 24.09
N GLN A 823 -57.75 -16.79 23.95
CA GLN A 823 -58.82 -15.79 24.13
C GLN A 823 -59.31 -15.61 25.56
N LYS A 824 -59.10 -16.61 26.43
CA LYS A 824 -59.69 -16.70 27.78
C LYS A 824 -59.63 -15.42 28.62
N HIS A 825 -58.55 -14.64 28.47
CA HIS A 825 -58.30 -13.42 29.23
C HIS A 825 -58.27 -12.14 28.38
N GLY A 826 -58.73 -12.18 27.13
CA GLY A 826 -58.85 -11.01 26.25
C GLY A 826 -57.52 -10.42 25.73
N PHE A 827 -56.38 -11.07 26.00
CA PHE A 827 -55.04 -10.59 25.60
C PHE A 827 -54.62 -10.99 24.18
N ALA A 828 -55.38 -11.85 23.50
CA ALA A 828 -55.05 -12.27 22.14
C ALA A 828 -55.21 -11.12 21.13
N ASP A 829 -54.30 -11.04 20.15
CA ASP A 829 -54.43 -10.08 19.07
C ASP A 829 -55.58 -10.46 18.13
N THR A 830 -56.71 -9.76 18.29
CA THR A 830 -57.93 -9.97 17.53
C THR A 830 -57.69 -9.87 16.02
N LYS A 831 -56.77 -9.01 15.57
CA LYS A 831 -56.47 -8.85 14.13
C LYS A 831 -55.81 -10.11 13.57
N THR A 832 -54.85 -10.68 14.29
CA THR A 832 -54.20 -11.94 13.91
C THR A 832 -55.20 -13.09 13.94
N MET A 833 -56.05 -13.19 14.96
CA MET A 833 -57.04 -14.26 15.06
C MET A 833 -58.08 -14.22 13.92
N VAL A 834 -58.60 -13.04 13.56
CA VAL A 834 -59.53 -12.90 12.42
C VAL A 834 -58.86 -13.36 11.12
N LYS A 835 -57.63 -12.92 10.86
CA LYS A 835 -56.87 -13.34 9.68
C LYS A 835 -56.58 -14.84 9.66
N THR A 836 -56.23 -15.44 10.80
CA THR A 836 -56.02 -16.89 10.91
C THR A 836 -57.33 -17.63 10.63
N LEU A 837 -58.47 -17.17 11.13
CA LEU A 837 -59.76 -17.79 10.86
C LEU A 837 -60.17 -17.66 9.38
N GLU A 838 -59.94 -16.50 8.76
CA GLU A 838 -60.13 -16.30 7.31
C GLU A 838 -59.23 -17.23 6.49
N TYR A 839 -57.97 -17.39 6.91
CA TYR A 839 -57.03 -18.33 6.29
C TYR A 839 -57.56 -19.77 6.37
N ILE A 840 -58.02 -20.22 7.54
CA ILE A 840 -58.61 -21.56 7.72
C ILE A 840 -59.82 -21.75 6.79
N LYS A 841 -60.73 -20.76 6.73
CA LYS A 841 -61.90 -20.78 5.83
C LYS A 841 -61.53 -20.78 4.35
N ARG A 842 -60.40 -20.18 3.97
CA ARG A 842 -59.90 -20.20 2.59
C ARG A 842 -59.26 -21.54 2.27
N GLN A 843 -58.49 -22.11 3.19
CA GLN A 843 -57.85 -23.42 3.02
C GLN A 843 -58.86 -24.56 3.02
N SER A 844 -59.95 -24.46 3.78
CA SER A 844 -61.00 -25.49 3.80
C SER A 844 -61.75 -25.65 2.48
N LYS A 845 -61.63 -24.69 1.55
CA LYS A 845 -62.17 -24.77 0.18
C LYS A 845 -61.31 -25.62 -0.76
N GLN A 846 -60.09 -25.99 -0.35
CA GLN A 846 -59.22 -26.85 -1.15
C GLN A 846 -59.65 -28.32 -1.07
N PRO A 847 -59.52 -29.10 -2.15
CA PRO A 847 -59.85 -30.52 -2.15
C PRO A 847 -58.99 -31.28 -1.13
N GLY A 848 -59.62 -32.08 -0.26
CA GLY A 848 -58.95 -32.86 0.81
C GLY A 848 -58.87 -32.18 2.19
N MET A 849 -59.28 -30.92 2.32
CA MET A 849 -59.18 -30.14 3.57
C MET A 849 -60.53 -29.91 4.29
N SER A 850 -61.53 -30.76 4.06
CA SER A 850 -62.89 -30.59 4.62
C SER A 850 -62.95 -30.59 6.16
N HIS A 851 -62.01 -31.26 6.81
CA HIS A 851 -61.85 -31.27 8.28
C HIS A 851 -61.57 -29.87 8.87
N LEU A 852 -61.01 -28.95 8.08
CA LEU A 852 -60.81 -27.55 8.49
C LEU A 852 -62.12 -26.76 8.56
N THR A 853 -63.16 -27.18 7.82
CA THR A 853 -64.50 -26.56 7.92
C THR A 853 -65.13 -26.83 9.28
N ASP A 854 -65.04 -28.08 9.77
CA ASP A 854 -65.51 -28.45 11.11
C ASP A 854 -64.69 -27.75 12.21
N LEU A 855 -63.37 -27.66 12.02
CA LEU A 855 -62.51 -26.90 12.92
C LEU A 855 -62.90 -25.42 12.97
N ALA A 856 -63.16 -24.76 11.83
CA ALA A 856 -63.54 -23.35 11.79
C ALA A 856 -64.84 -23.05 12.56
N LEU A 857 -65.79 -24.00 12.60
CA LEU A 857 -67.03 -23.87 13.40
C LEU A 857 -66.76 -23.94 14.92
N ARG A 858 -65.70 -24.66 15.32
CA ARG A 858 -65.28 -24.83 16.72
C ARG A 858 -64.35 -23.73 17.23
N LEU A 859 -64.03 -22.73 16.42
CA LEU A 859 -63.13 -21.63 16.75
C LEU A 859 -63.90 -20.29 16.82
N PRO A 860 -64.80 -20.10 17.81
CA PRO A 860 -65.50 -18.84 17.96
C PRO A 860 -64.52 -17.70 18.28
N LEU A 861 -64.82 -16.50 17.79
CA LEU A 861 -64.18 -15.26 18.21
C LEU A 861 -65.00 -14.70 19.37
N GLN A 862 -64.40 -14.52 20.53
CA GLN A 862 -65.03 -13.83 21.65
C GLN A 862 -65.15 -12.34 21.31
N SER A 863 -66.38 -11.83 21.28
CA SER A 863 -66.65 -10.40 21.18
C SER A 863 -66.18 -9.71 22.47
N ARG A 864 -65.30 -8.71 22.37
CA ARG A 864 -64.92 -7.87 23.51
C ARG A 864 -66.19 -7.26 24.13
N THR A 865 -66.51 -7.65 25.35
CA THR A 865 -67.28 -6.81 26.30
C THR A 865 -66.30 -6.03 27.15
#